data_AF-A0AAW7WLG9-F1
#
_entry.id   AF-A0AAW7WLG9-F1
#
_cell.length_a   1.000
_cell.length_b   1.000
_cell.length_c   1.000
_cell.angle_alpha   90.00
_cell.angle_beta   90.00
_cell.angle_gamma   90.00
#
_symmetry.space_group_name_H-M   'P 1'
#
loop_
_entity.id
_entity.type
_entity.pdbx_description
1 polymer ?
#
loop_
_entity_poly.entity_id
_entity_poly.type
_entity_poly.pdbx_seq_one_letter_code
_entity_poly.pdbx_strand_id
1 'polypeptide(L)'
;MWKLKNIEAENLCAFRHLSYTLQQGVTTLIFGDNRDNESQQSNGAGKSALLECIAVGITGSPLRKIRSEEIINDAAEECRIELRLTNDFSGEELSVARRIPRKGASTVACMLWRDGKEAETDEAVQPSVDAYNWYILDKLGITRDELLNNFILSKYRYADFLSSSDKEKKEIINRFSNGILVDEAIARVEEDIDPLSDEQQRINLELAGIDGRIGMLQEQIDRETAAREERGRTREARIAELEAAIAAKREQIRVHKEEMAGIGSAMEKVRQADEALQELESSDTPLEECLKAIETFMPLFPDARRTDWNRAVRLKKENMEVARASLTNLDAAVKQAEETLAKKHTAWERFKADYAGFRSLYKDKTADFQSRLLDIDKQLRDLAGRLDDLRRKRRTISAGIDELSNKLAGKIACPACGHEFLVAHPGFDIEAGTKDLRMRQQQLSEINGRIEAGERQTEEVEMRQSRIRTESRTLESDRHGWEQRLSEHERAVRGATDKVESAEHQRKRTHAEIAALQDEVDGIRRKVFDEVFGFIDERNAALGREKRKTEEDIRAAVCAVETLQDTIREVNEATTTDLPRSLRATMQQEKQRSMETARRKFEVDDRVRDLEVQRERFVQFKTYLANTKIEALSRITNEFLIAIGSDIRIRFDGYTVLKSGKVREKISISLLRDGVDCGSFGKFSAGEAARVNLATILAMQKLVNANCDDGKGLDLLVLDEILEAVDEAGLASMFEALNALGGTVLVVSHGNVAEGYPHKLVITKEHGESRIGE
;
A
#
# COMPACT_ATOMS: atom_id res chain seq x y z
N MET A 1 -16.18 -10.44 24.38
CA MET A 1 -14.84 -9.82 24.39
C MET A 1 -14.68 -9.06 25.69
N TRP A 2 -13.49 -9.12 26.26
CA TRP A 2 -13.09 -8.40 27.45
C TRP A 2 -12.76 -6.94 27.13
N LYS A 3 -13.17 -6.04 28.01
CA LYS A 3 -12.93 -4.60 27.96
C LYS A 3 -12.20 -4.17 29.21
N LEU A 4 -11.13 -3.40 29.06
CA LEU A 4 -10.44 -2.81 30.21
C LEU A 4 -11.23 -1.61 30.72
N LYS A 5 -11.77 -1.71 31.93
CA LYS A 5 -12.67 -0.70 32.52
C LYS A 5 -11.94 0.27 33.42
N ASN A 6 -11.06 -0.23 34.29
CA ASN A 6 -10.36 0.58 35.28
C ASN A 6 -8.89 0.15 35.43
N ILE A 7 -8.03 1.15 35.61
CA ILE A 7 -6.60 1.01 35.89
C ILE A 7 -6.31 1.73 37.21
N GLU A 8 -5.77 1.00 38.18
CA GLU A 8 -5.26 1.56 39.43
C GLU A 8 -3.79 1.18 39.59
N ALA A 9 -2.96 2.12 40.05
CA ALA A 9 -1.58 1.81 40.43
C ALA A 9 -1.10 2.69 41.58
N GLU A 10 -0.22 2.14 42.40
CA GLU A 10 0.48 2.84 43.47
C GLU A 10 1.99 2.75 43.25
N ASN A 11 2.69 3.88 43.37
CA ASN A 11 4.14 4.01 43.24
C ASN A 11 4.71 3.50 41.90
N LEU A 12 4.03 3.79 40.78
CA LEU A 12 4.47 3.44 39.43
C LEU A 12 5.20 4.62 38.77
N CYS A 13 6.49 4.47 38.48
CA CYS A 13 7.35 5.53 37.93
C CYS A 13 7.17 6.85 38.71
N ALA A 14 6.69 7.92 38.08
CA ALA A 14 6.44 9.21 38.73
C ALA A 14 5.04 9.31 39.39
N PHE A 15 4.15 8.32 39.22
CA PHE A 15 2.85 8.29 39.87
C PHE A 15 2.96 7.72 41.29
N ARG A 16 2.52 8.48 42.29
CA ARG A 16 2.29 7.93 43.64
C ARG A 16 0.98 7.16 43.71
N HIS A 17 -0.07 7.71 43.10
CA HIS A 17 -1.35 7.07 42.93
C HIS A 17 -1.88 7.40 41.53
N LEU A 18 -2.32 6.37 40.82
CA LEU A 18 -2.90 6.41 39.50
C LEU A 18 -4.27 5.74 39.60
N SER A 19 -5.33 6.42 39.18
CA SER A 19 -6.66 5.83 39.04
C SER A 19 -7.29 6.39 37.77
N TYR A 20 -7.68 5.51 36.86
CA TYR A 20 -8.22 5.90 35.56
C TYR A 20 -9.29 4.92 35.07
N THR A 21 -10.48 5.45 34.83
CA THR A 21 -11.59 4.71 34.19
C THR A 21 -11.61 5.01 32.70
N LEU A 22 -11.52 3.98 31.87
CA LEU A 22 -11.46 4.12 30.42
C LEU A 22 -12.85 4.40 29.86
N GLN A 23 -12.96 5.40 28.98
CA GLN A 23 -14.13 5.60 28.15
C GLN A 23 -14.16 4.50 27.06
N GLN A 24 -15.24 3.73 27.04
CA GLN A 24 -15.38 2.59 26.14
C GLN A 24 -15.86 3.02 24.76
N GLY A 25 -15.36 2.35 23.73
CA GLY A 25 -15.79 2.54 22.34
C GLY A 25 -15.39 3.88 21.71
N VAL A 26 -14.38 4.54 22.29
CA VAL A 26 -13.81 5.80 21.80
C VAL A 26 -12.28 5.72 21.79
N THR A 27 -11.69 6.57 20.97
CA THR A 27 -10.25 6.80 20.92
C THR A 27 -9.91 7.93 21.88
N THR A 28 -9.11 7.66 22.91
CA THR A 28 -8.66 8.65 23.89
C THR A 28 -7.24 9.09 23.58
N LEU A 29 -7.04 10.39 23.42
CA LEU A 29 -5.73 11.00 23.22
C LEU A 29 -5.07 11.35 24.55
N ILE A 30 -3.86 10.85 24.77
CA ILE A 30 -3.11 11.05 26.01
C ILE A 30 -2.05 12.12 25.81
N PHE A 31 -2.24 13.26 26.46
CA PHE A 31 -1.32 14.39 26.48
C PHE A 31 -0.53 14.45 27.77
N GLY A 32 0.61 15.14 27.71
CA GLY A 32 1.51 15.35 28.84
C GLY A 32 1.73 16.84 29.05
N ASP A 33 1.63 17.27 30.31
CA ASP A 33 1.94 18.62 30.80
C ASP A 33 3.01 18.51 31.89
N ASN A 34 4.28 18.69 31.54
CA ASN A 34 5.39 18.62 32.47
C ASN A 34 5.76 20.02 32.98
N ARG A 35 5.28 20.36 34.17
CA ARG A 35 5.52 21.66 34.82
C ARG A 35 6.86 21.72 35.54
N ASP A 36 7.55 20.59 35.70
CA ASP A 36 8.87 20.53 36.32
C ASP A 36 10.00 20.94 35.37
N ASN A 37 9.74 20.98 34.05
CA ASN A 37 10.77 21.24 33.06
C ASN A 37 10.26 22.11 31.89
N GLU A 38 10.59 23.40 31.93
CA GLU A 38 10.22 24.39 30.91
C GLU A 38 10.74 24.03 29.50
N SER A 39 11.84 23.29 29.40
CA SER A 39 12.41 22.85 28.10
C SER A 39 11.75 21.61 27.52
N GLN A 40 10.91 20.90 28.28
CA GLN A 40 10.27 19.65 27.91
C GLN A 40 8.81 19.61 28.36
N GLN A 41 8.02 20.56 27.89
CA GLN A 41 6.64 20.79 28.35
C GLN A 41 5.69 19.59 28.22
N SER A 42 5.96 18.60 27.35
CA SER A 42 5.15 17.36 27.28
C SER A 42 5.89 16.07 27.63
N ASN A 43 7.22 16.09 27.55
CA ASN A 43 8.03 14.90 27.71
C ASN A 43 8.37 14.67 29.19
N GLY A 44 8.39 13.42 29.60
CA GLY A 44 8.65 13.05 31.00
C GLY A 44 7.47 13.27 31.96
N ALA A 45 6.27 13.61 31.45
CA ALA A 45 5.06 13.79 32.25
C ALA A 45 4.48 12.47 32.81
N GLY A 46 4.76 11.31 32.18
CA GLY A 46 4.24 10.00 32.62
C GLY A 46 3.32 9.28 31.63
N LYS A 47 3.17 9.79 30.39
CA LYS A 47 2.32 9.21 29.33
C LYS A 47 2.54 7.70 29.13
N SER A 48 3.77 7.29 28.82
CA SER A 48 4.09 5.88 28.60
C SER A 48 4.03 5.04 29.89
N ALA A 49 4.09 5.64 31.08
CA ALA A 49 3.94 4.90 32.34
C ALA A 49 2.50 4.41 32.56
N LEU A 50 1.49 5.16 32.08
CA LEU A 50 0.10 4.66 32.05
C LEU A 50 -0.03 3.43 31.16
N LEU A 51 0.59 3.45 29.98
CA LEU A 51 0.56 2.32 29.04
C LEU A 51 1.36 1.12 29.56
N GLU A 52 2.49 1.38 30.23
CA GLU A 52 3.29 0.40 30.94
C GLU A 52 2.47 -0.35 32.00
N CYS A 53 1.61 0.38 32.74
CA CYS A 53 0.72 -0.19 33.74
C CYS A 53 -0.17 -1.30 33.16
N ILE A 54 -0.74 -1.06 31.98
CA ILE A 54 -1.62 -2.02 31.29
C ILE A 54 -0.82 -3.27 30.91
N ALA A 55 0.33 -3.09 30.28
CA ALA A 55 1.15 -4.20 29.81
C ALA A 55 1.69 -5.06 30.96
N VAL A 56 2.18 -4.42 32.03
CA VAL A 56 2.66 -5.10 33.24
C VAL A 56 1.50 -5.77 33.98
N GLY A 57 0.34 -5.12 34.06
CA GLY A 57 -0.85 -5.70 34.69
C GLY A 57 -1.32 -6.98 33.98
N ILE A 58 -1.31 -7.02 32.64
CA ILE A 58 -1.70 -8.22 31.89
C ILE A 58 -0.57 -9.27 31.87
N THR A 59 0.66 -8.89 31.52
CA THR A 59 1.74 -9.85 31.20
C THR A 59 2.75 -10.09 32.32
N GLY A 60 2.80 -9.20 33.32
CA GLY A 60 3.79 -9.24 34.39
C GLY A 60 5.18 -8.74 34.00
N SER A 61 5.33 -8.16 32.81
CA SER A 61 6.62 -7.65 32.33
C SER A 61 6.47 -6.25 31.74
N PRO A 62 7.50 -5.39 31.88
CA PRO A 62 7.55 -4.12 31.19
C PRO A 62 7.54 -4.27 29.65
N LEU A 63 6.96 -3.28 28.97
CA LEU A 63 7.06 -3.04 27.52
C LEU A 63 8.49 -2.70 27.13
N ARG A 64 9.17 -1.87 27.92
CA ARG A 64 10.55 -1.45 27.70
C ARG A 64 11.53 -2.54 28.17
N LYS A 65 12.74 -2.55 27.61
CA LYS A 65 13.84 -3.45 28.03
C LYS A 65 14.48 -2.99 29.35
N ILE A 66 13.65 -2.85 30.39
CA ILE A 66 14.03 -2.46 31.74
C ILE A 66 13.68 -3.58 32.72
N ARG A 67 14.36 -3.62 33.87
CA ARG A 67 14.00 -4.57 34.93
C ARG A 67 12.69 -4.15 35.59
N SER A 68 11.91 -5.11 36.08
CA SER A 68 10.64 -4.83 36.78
C SER A 68 10.80 -3.97 38.06
N GLU A 69 12.00 -3.88 38.63
CA GLU A 69 12.29 -3.00 39.76
C GLU A 69 12.41 -1.52 39.34
N GLU A 70 12.71 -1.26 38.06
CA GLU A 70 12.90 0.10 37.52
C GLU A 70 11.58 0.82 37.23
N ILE A 71 10.45 0.11 37.25
CA ILE A 71 9.12 0.73 37.18
C ILE A 71 8.64 1.22 38.55
N ILE A 72 9.31 0.86 39.65
CA ILE A 72 8.94 1.27 41.01
C ILE A 72 9.44 2.70 41.24
N ASN A 73 8.56 3.58 41.73
CA ASN A 73 8.93 4.94 42.12
C ASN A 73 10.16 4.95 43.05
N ASP A 74 11.11 5.84 42.80
CA ASP A 74 12.39 5.91 43.52
C ASP A 74 12.23 6.09 45.05
N ALA A 75 11.12 6.68 45.50
CA ALA A 75 10.82 6.87 46.92
C ALA A 75 10.07 5.69 47.57
N ALA A 76 9.84 4.59 46.83
CA ALA A 76 9.06 3.44 47.27
C ALA A 76 9.85 2.11 47.16
N GLU A 77 9.47 1.17 48.03
CA GLU A 77 10.01 -0.20 48.07
C GLU A 77 9.12 -1.20 47.32
N GLU A 78 7.91 -0.81 46.93
CA GLU A 78 6.98 -1.65 46.17
C GLU A 78 6.07 -0.82 45.27
N CYS A 79 5.70 -1.43 44.14
CA CYS A 79 4.66 -0.94 43.22
C CYS A 79 3.47 -1.90 43.25
N ARG A 80 2.25 -1.36 43.20
CA ARG A 80 1.01 -2.13 43.08
C ARG A 80 0.26 -1.71 41.83
N ILE A 81 -0.31 -2.67 41.12
CA ILE A 81 -1.10 -2.45 39.90
C ILE A 81 -2.37 -3.28 40.03
N GLU A 82 -3.53 -2.68 39.76
CA GLU A 82 -4.79 -3.38 39.66
C GLU A 82 -5.50 -3.01 38.34
N LEU A 83 -5.85 -4.03 37.56
CA LEU A 83 -6.63 -3.88 36.34
C LEU A 83 -8.00 -4.52 36.53
N ARG A 84 -9.08 -3.83 36.16
CA ARG A 84 -10.43 -4.43 36.12
C ARG A 84 -10.92 -4.53 34.69
N LEU A 85 -11.24 -5.74 34.27
CA LEU A 85 -11.78 -6.05 32.96
C LEU A 85 -13.23 -6.56 33.07
N THR A 86 -14.06 -6.27 32.07
CA THR A 86 -15.45 -6.71 32.01
C THR A 86 -15.75 -7.38 30.68
N ASN A 87 -16.62 -8.38 30.68
CA ASN A 87 -16.98 -9.13 29.48
C ASN A 87 -18.49 -9.07 29.24
N ASP A 88 -18.88 -8.36 28.19
CA ASP A 88 -20.29 -8.15 27.86
C ASP A 88 -21.00 -9.45 27.41
N PHE A 89 -20.25 -10.46 26.94
CA PHE A 89 -20.81 -11.72 26.47
C PHE A 89 -21.14 -12.67 27.62
N SER A 90 -20.22 -12.81 28.58
CA SER A 90 -20.36 -13.73 29.72
C SER A 90 -20.92 -13.08 30.99
N GLY A 91 -21.01 -11.75 31.05
CA GLY A 91 -21.39 -11.02 32.27
C GLY A 91 -20.33 -11.10 33.38
N GLU A 92 -19.10 -11.49 33.02
CA GLU A 92 -17.99 -11.66 33.97
C GLU A 92 -17.21 -10.35 34.15
N GLU A 93 -16.73 -10.11 35.38
CA GLU A 93 -15.70 -9.10 35.67
C GLU A 93 -14.46 -9.79 36.24
N LEU A 94 -13.26 -9.38 35.81
CA LEU A 94 -11.97 -9.92 36.24
C LEU A 94 -11.12 -8.78 36.81
N SER A 95 -10.68 -8.89 38.06
CA SER A 95 -9.64 -8.02 38.63
C SER A 95 -8.32 -8.78 38.64
N VAL A 96 -7.26 -8.12 38.18
CA VAL A 96 -5.88 -8.60 38.20
C VAL A 96 -5.07 -7.64 39.05
N ALA A 97 -4.69 -8.08 40.25
CA ALA A 97 -3.87 -7.31 41.18
C ALA A 97 -2.44 -7.87 41.20
N ARG A 98 -1.45 -7.00 40.98
CA ARG A 98 -0.02 -7.33 41.02
C ARG A 98 0.68 -6.50 42.08
N ARG A 99 1.59 -7.13 42.81
CA ARG A 99 2.52 -6.47 43.73
C ARG A 99 3.95 -6.82 43.35
N ILE A 100 4.73 -5.78 43.07
CA ILE A 100 6.11 -5.86 42.58
C ILE A 100 7.01 -5.17 43.62
N PRO A 101 7.65 -5.94 44.51
CA PRO A 101 8.58 -5.39 45.48
C PRO A 101 9.95 -5.16 44.83
N ARG A 102 10.68 -4.15 45.32
CA ARG A 102 12.07 -3.86 44.91
C ARG A 102 13.02 -4.98 45.32
N LYS A 103 12.67 -5.74 46.36
CA LYS A 103 13.38 -6.93 46.83
C LYS A 103 12.38 -8.06 47.11
N GLY A 104 12.60 -9.22 46.51
CA GLY A 104 11.78 -10.42 46.68
C GLY A 104 10.97 -10.79 45.44
N ALA A 105 10.14 -11.82 45.56
CA ALA A 105 9.31 -12.29 44.44
C ALA A 105 8.08 -11.39 44.25
N SER A 106 7.73 -11.14 43.00
CA SER A 106 6.44 -10.51 42.65
C SER A 106 5.29 -11.46 42.95
N THR A 107 4.11 -10.90 43.21
CA THR A 107 2.88 -11.67 43.52
C THR A 107 1.74 -11.17 42.64
N VAL A 108 0.83 -12.09 42.31
CA VAL A 108 -0.36 -11.83 41.47
C VAL A 108 -1.56 -12.47 42.15
N ALA A 109 -2.68 -11.78 42.14
CA ALA A 109 -3.99 -12.29 42.56
C ALA A 109 -5.02 -11.94 41.50
N CYS A 110 -5.90 -12.88 41.18
CA CYS A 110 -7.02 -12.66 40.27
C CYS A 110 -8.33 -12.90 41.03
N MET A 111 -9.30 -11.99 40.88
CA MET A 111 -10.65 -12.13 41.42
C MET A 111 -11.65 -12.09 40.27
N LEU A 112 -12.61 -13.03 40.27
CA LEU A 112 -13.62 -13.16 39.22
C LEU A 112 -15.01 -12.93 39.81
N TRP A 113 -15.80 -12.07 39.18
CA TRP A 113 -17.21 -11.87 39.50
C TRP A 113 -18.08 -12.32 38.33
N ARG A 114 -19.23 -12.94 38.62
CA ARG A 114 -20.28 -13.26 37.66
C ARG A 114 -21.57 -12.60 38.11
N ASP A 115 -22.18 -11.78 37.27
CA ASP A 115 -23.44 -11.07 37.58
C ASP A 115 -23.41 -10.30 38.92
N GLY A 116 -22.25 -9.71 39.26
CA GLY A 116 -22.05 -8.94 40.49
C GLY A 116 -21.85 -9.76 41.77
N LYS A 117 -21.73 -11.09 41.68
CA LYS A 117 -21.32 -11.95 42.80
C LYS A 117 -19.93 -12.50 42.55
N GLU A 118 -19.10 -12.52 43.59
CA GLU A 118 -17.78 -13.14 43.53
C GLU A 118 -17.94 -14.64 43.29
N ALA A 119 -17.14 -15.20 42.38
CA ALA A 119 -17.18 -16.62 42.08
C ALA A 119 -16.78 -17.41 43.33
N GLU A 120 -17.65 -18.30 43.81
CA GLU A 120 -17.42 -19.09 45.04
C GLU A 120 -16.32 -20.16 44.89
N THR A 121 -15.83 -20.38 43.67
CA THR A 121 -14.83 -21.39 43.31
C THR A 121 -13.45 -20.77 43.17
N ASP A 122 -12.41 -21.44 43.70
CA ASP A 122 -10.98 -21.08 43.57
C ASP A 122 -10.43 -21.14 42.11
N GLU A 123 -11.28 -21.07 41.09
CA GLU A 123 -10.93 -21.16 39.66
C GLU A 123 -9.91 -20.08 39.23
N ALA A 124 -9.93 -18.92 39.88
CA ALA A 124 -8.99 -17.83 39.60
C ALA A 124 -7.66 -17.96 40.36
N VAL A 125 -7.56 -18.88 41.33
CA VAL A 125 -6.36 -19.07 42.16
C VAL A 125 -5.37 -19.97 41.42
N GLN A 126 -4.17 -19.45 41.19
CA GLN A 126 -3.12 -20.17 40.46
C GLN A 126 -1.90 -20.45 41.36
N PRO A 127 -1.17 -21.56 41.11
CA PRO A 127 -0.09 -22.02 42.00
C PRO A 127 1.21 -21.20 41.90
N SER A 128 1.37 -20.41 40.83
CA SER A 128 2.57 -19.61 40.60
C SER A 128 2.25 -18.36 39.77
N VAL A 129 3.17 -17.39 39.76
CA VAL A 129 3.05 -16.18 38.92
C VAL A 129 2.96 -16.53 37.44
N ASP A 130 3.71 -17.53 36.98
CA ASP A 130 3.66 -17.97 35.57
C ASP A 130 2.31 -18.61 35.22
N ALA A 131 1.73 -19.38 36.14
CA ALA A 131 0.39 -19.92 35.96
C ALA A 131 -0.69 -18.81 35.95
N TYR A 132 -0.54 -17.77 36.78
CA TYR A 132 -1.39 -16.57 36.68
C TYR A 132 -1.25 -15.86 35.33
N ASN A 133 -0.03 -15.68 34.84
CA ASN A 133 0.21 -15.04 33.54
C ASN A 133 -0.46 -15.83 32.40
N TRP A 134 -0.34 -17.16 32.44
CA TRP A 134 -1.01 -18.04 31.47
C TRP A 134 -2.54 -17.94 31.59
N TYR A 135 -3.08 -18.01 32.81
CA TYR A 135 -4.52 -17.91 33.07
C TYR A 135 -5.13 -16.60 32.56
N ILE A 136 -4.47 -15.46 32.80
CA ILE A 136 -4.93 -14.15 32.31
C ILE A 136 -4.98 -14.15 30.78
N LEU A 137 -3.92 -14.59 30.12
CA LEU A 137 -3.83 -14.62 28.66
C LEU A 137 -4.85 -15.60 28.04
N ASP A 138 -5.04 -16.78 28.62
CA ASP A 138 -6.03 -17.76 28.17
C ASP A 138 -7.47 -17.24 28.34
N LYS A 139 -7.77 -16.56 29.45
CA LYS A 139 -9.08 -15.91 29.66
C LYS A 139 -9.37 -14.85 28.62
N LEU A 140 -8.36 -14.08 28.23
CA LEU A 140 -8.46 -13.10 27.15
C LEU A 140 -8.47 -13.75 25.76
N GLY A 141 -8.00 -14.99 25.63
CA GLY A 141 -7.89 -15.72 24.36
C GLY A 141 -6.77 -15.23 23.44
N ILE A 142 -5.77 -14.55 24.00
CA ILE A 142 -4.67 -13.96 23.24
C ILE A 142 -3.33 -14.39 23.81
N THR A 143 -2.36 -14.62 22.94
CA THR A 143 -0.98 -14.87 23.36
C THR A 143 -0.27 -13.59 23.77
N ARG A 144 0.83 -13.71 24.51
CA ARG A 144 1.67 -12.57 24.90
C ARG A 144 2.19 -11.79 23.68
N ASP A 145 2.61 -12.50 22.64
CA ASP A 145 3.14 -11.87 21.43
C ASP A 145 2.04 -11.19 20.62
N GLU A 146 0.84 -11.78 20.54
CA GLU A 146 -0.30 -11.10 19.90
C GLU A 146 -0.70 -9.85 20.66
N LEU A 147 -0.74 -9.87 22.00
CA LEU A 147 -1.00 -8.69 22.81
C LEU A 147 -0.01 -7.56 22.48
N LEU A 148 1.28 -7.86 22.44
CA LEU A 148 2.33 -6.85 22.27
C LEU A 148 2.56 -6.42 20.81
N ASN A 149 2.11 -7.20 19.83
CA ASN A 149 2.28 -6.89 18.41
C ASN A 149 1.00 -6.40 17.72
N ASN A 150 -0.18 -6.64 18.32
CA ASN A 150 -1.48 -6.28 17.72
C ASN A 150 -2.36 -5.40 18.61
N PHE A 151 -2.18 -5.41 19.95
CA PHE A 151 -3.05 -4.67 20.88
C PHE A 151 -2.30 -3.55 21.63
N ILE A 152 -1.03 -3.75 22.00
CA ILE A 152 -0.21 -2.75 22.71
C ILE A 152 1.05 -2.46 21.91
N LEU A 153 0.99 -1.42 21.08
CA LEU A 153 2.03 -1.07 20.13
C LEU A 153 2.86 0.08 20.66
N SER A 154 4.13 -0.19 20.91
CA SER A 154 5.11 0.84 21.27
C SER A 154 6.23 0.89 20.26
N LYS A 155 6.70 2.10 19.96
CA LYS A 155 7.82 2.40 19.05
C LYS A 155 9.06 1.52 19.27
N TYR A 156 9.31 1.07 20.51
CA TYR A 156 10.49 0.25 20.86
C TYR A 156 10.35 -1.24 20.56
N ARG A 157 9.12 -1.74 20.37
CA ARG A 157 8.82 -3.17 20.23
C ARG A 157 7.99 -3.50 18.99
N TYR A 158 7.36 -2.50 18.37
CA TYR A 158 6.59 -2.66 17.14
C TYR A 158 7.50 -3.18 16.03
N ALA A 159 7.26 -4.43 15.62
CA ALA A 159 7.80 -4.99 14.39
C ALA A 159 6.76 -4.81 13.29
N ASP A 160 7.09 -4.02 12.27
CA ASP A 160 6.18 -3.74 11.18
C ASP A 160 6.00 -5.00 10.31
N PHE A 161 4.78 -5.55 10.33
CA PHE A 161 4.41 -6.73 9.55
C PHE A 161 4.69 -6.57 8.04
N LEU A 162 4.62 -5.35 7.50
CA LEU A 162 4.83 -5.12 6.07
C LEU A 162 6.31 -5.20 5.69
N SER A 163 7.20 -4.80 6.59
CA SER A 163 8.66 -4.82 6.38
C SER A 163 9.35 -6.07 6.94
N SER A 164 8.66 -6.89 7.72
CA SER A 164 9.21 -8.14 8.28
C SER A 164 9.57 -9.17 7.20
N SER A 165 10.44 -10.11 7.56
CA SER A 165 10.90 -11.19 6.68
C SER A 165 9.76 -12.14 6.28
N ASP A 166 9.92 -12.88 5.17
CA ASP A 166 8.92 -13.89 4.75
C ASP A 166 8.70 -14.96 5.83
N LYS A 167 9.76 -15.32 6.57
CA LYS A 167 9.70 -16.26 7.69
C LYS A 167 8.80 -15.74 8.81
N GLU A 168 9.02 -14.50 9.26
CA GLU A 168 8.20 -13.87 10.29
C GLU A 168 6.75 -13.68 9.83
N LYS A 169 6.54 -13.27 8.57
CA LYS A 169 5.20 -13.17 7.98
C LYS A 169 4.48 -14.51 8.02
N LYS A 170 5.14 -15.58 7.58
CA LYS A 170 4.57 -16.94 7.63
C LYS A 170 4.23 -17.35 9.05
N GLU A 171 5.10 -17.06 10.02
CA GLU A 171 4.87 -17.40 11.41
C GLU A 171 3.66 -16.67 12.00
N ILE A 172 3.56 -15.37 11.76
CA ILE A 172 2.43 -14.55 12.18
C ILE A 172 1.12 -15.05 11.54
N ILE A 173 1.15 -15.33 10.24
CA ILE A 173 -0.02 -15.86 9.50
C ILE A 173 -0.41 -17.24 10.01
N ASN A 174 0.56 -18.10 10.31
CA ASN A 174 0.33 -19.44 10.83
C ASN A 174 -0.35 -19.41 12.21
N ARG A 175 -0.03 -18.42 13.05
CA ARG A 175 -0.66 -18.23 14.37
C ARG A 175 -2.14 -17.87 14.22
N PHE A 176 -2.47 -16.83 13.48
CA PHE A 176 -3.87 -16.42 13.31
C PHE A 176 -4.65 -17.28 12.29
N SER A 177 -4.02 -18.20 11.56
CA SER A 177 -4.73 -19.18 10.74
C SER A 177 -5.05 -20.48 11.49
N ASN A 178 -4.64 -20.59 12.76
CA ASN A 178 -4.62 -21.83 13.53
C ASN A 178 -3.81 -22.95 12.85
N GLY A 179 -2.86 -22.60 11.98
CA GLY A 179 -2.01 -23.56 11.29
C GLY A 179 -1.06 -24.30 12.24
N ILE A 180 -0.84 -23.78 13.46
CA ILE A 180 -0.11 -24.49 14.53
C ILE A 180 -0.76 -25.84 14.87
N LEU A 181 -2.09 -25.93 14.87
CA LEU A 181 -2.79 -27.20 15.11
C LEU A 181 -2.53 -28.21 13.98
N VAL A 182 -2.38 -27.71 12.75
CA VAL A 182 -2.06 -28.55 11.59
C VAL A 182 -0.60 -28.98 11.64
N ASP A 183 0.31 -28.13 12.14
CA ASP A 183 1.72 -28.48 12.34
C ASP A 183 1.88 -29.63 13.35
N GLU A 184 1.11 -29.64 14.43
CA GLU A 184 1.10 -30.78 15.37
C GLU A 184 0.62 -32.06 14.68
N ALA A 185 -0.43 -31.98 13.86
CA ALA A 185 -0.94 -33.13 13.11
C ALA A 185 0.09 -33.65 12.08
N ILE A 186 0.81 -32.76 11.39
CA ILE A 186 1.90 -33.12 10.46
C ILE A 186 3.01 -33.82 11.22
N ALA A 187 3.45 -33.26 12.35
CA ALA A 187 4.53 -33.84 13.16
C ALA A 187 4.18 -35.26 13.64
N ARG A 188 2.92 -35.50 14.05
CA ARG A 188 2.47 -36.86 14.42
C ARG A 188 2.50 -37.84 13.26
N VAL A 189 2.12 -37.41 12.05
CA VAL A 189 2.21 -38.27 10.85
C VAL A 189 3.68 -38.55 10.50
N GLU A 190 4.57 -37.58 10.66
CA GLU A 190 6.01 -37.78 10.47
C GLU A 190 6.59 -38.78 11.49
N GLU A 191 6.23 -38.67 12.77
CA GLU A 191 6.57 -39.65 13.81
C GLU A 191 6.10 -41.08 13.46
N ASP A 192 4.94 -41.22 12.77
CA ASP A 192 4.43 -42.51 12.30
C ASP A 192 5.15 -43.04 11.04
N ILE A 193 5.64 -42.14 10.17
CA ILE A 193 6.36 -42.48 8.93
C ILE A 193 7.79 -42.95 9.23
N ASP A 194 8.49 -42.29 10.16
CA ASP A 194 9.89 -42.57 10.50
C ASP A 194 10.20 -44.07 10.73
N PRO A 195 9.49 -44.81 11.60
CA PRO A 195 9.76 -46.23 11.82
C PRO A 195 9.48 -47.10 10.58
N LEU A 196 8.52 -46.70 9.74
CA LEU A 196 8.20 -47.42 8.50
C LEU A 196 9.24 -47.15 7.41
N SER A 197 9.78 -45.94 7.34
CA SER A 197 10.89 -45.57 6.46
C SER A 197 12.16 -46.36 6.81
N ASP A 198 12.47 -46.48 8.11
CA ASP A 198 13.56 -47.32 8.60
C ASP A 198 13.35 -48.80 8.26
N GLU A 199 12.12 -49.31 8.40
CA GLU A 199 11.77 -50.67 7.99
C GLU A 199 11.91 -50.86 6.47
N GLN A 200 11.44 -49.90 5.67
CA GLN A 200 11.54 -49.90 4.21
C GLN A 200 13.01 -49.95 3.77
N GLN A 201 13.88 -49.13 4.37
CA GLN A 201 15.32 -49.14 4.09
C GLN A 201 15.96 -50.48 4.49
N ARG A 202 15.60 -51.05 5.65
CA ARG A 202 16.05 -52.39 6.05
C ARG A 202 15.64 -53.48 5.07
N ILE A 203 14.40 -53.46 4.60
CA ILE A 203 13.87 -54.44 3.63
C ILE A 203 14.58 -54.28 2.28
N ASN A 204 14.84 -53.05 1.83
CA ASN A 204 15.62 -52.79 0.61
C ASN A 204 17.04 -53.36 0.71
N LEU A 205 17.71 -53.16 1.84
CA LEU A 205 19.03 -53.74 2.10
C LEU A 205 18.99 -55.27 2.21
N GLU A 206 17.89 -55.84 2.73
CA GLU A 206 17.68 -57.29 2.75
C GLU A 206 17.53 -57.84 1.33
N LEU A 207 16.71 -57.22 0.48
CA LEU A 207 16.53 -57.60 -0.92
C LEU A 207 17.83 -57.49 -1.71
N ALA A 208 18.55 -56.36 -1.62
CA ALA A 208 19.86 -56.20 -2.26
C ALA A 208 20.85 -57.28 -1.82
N GLY A 209 20.79 -57.69 -0.55
CA GLY A 209 21.58 -58.78 -0.02
C GLY A 209 21.21 -60.16 -0.59
N ILE A 210 19.91 -60.47 -0.66
CA ILE A 210 19.39 -61.70 -1.24
C ILE A 210 19.72 -61.78 -2.74
N ASP A 211 19.54 -60.69 -3.48
CA ASP A 211 19.86 -60.62 -4.90
C ASP A 211 21.37 -60.77 -5.15
N GLY A 212 22.20 -60.17 -4.29
CA GLY A 212 23.65 -60.39 -4.29
C GLY A 212 24.02 -61.85 -4.05
N ARG A 213 23.37 -62.51 -3.07
CA ARG A 213 23.51 -63.96 -2.80
C ARG A 213 23.12 -64.80 -4.01
N ILE A 214 21.95 -64.55 -4.61
CA ILE A 214 21.47 -65.27 -5.80
C ILE A 214 22.45 -65.10 -6.96
N GLY A 215 22.95 -63.88 -7.20
CA GLY A 215 23.94 -63.59 -8.23
C GLY A 215 25.24 -64.39 -8.03
N MET A 216 25.76 -64.43 -6.79
CA MET A 216 26.95 -65.20 -6.46
C MET A 216 26.73 -66.72 -6.58
N LEU A 217 25.59 -67.24 -6.10
CA LEU A 217 25.27 -68.66 -6.23
C LEU A 217 25.16 -69.07 -7.70
N GLN A 218 24.54 -68.23 -8.54
CA GLN A 218 24.46 -68.46 -9.98
C GLN A 218 25.85 -68.49 -10.61
N GLU A 219 26.70 -67.51 -10.30
CA GLU A 219 28.08 -67.46 -10.79
C GLU A 219 28.88 -68.70 -10.36
N GLN A 220 28.71 -69.18 -9.12
CA GLN A 220 29.36 -70.39 -8.64
C GLN A 220 28.83 -71.66 -9.31
N ILE A 221 27.51 -71.78 -9.51
CA ILE A 221 26.90 -72.90 -10.23
C ILE A 221 27.48 -72.99 -11.63
N ASP A 222 27.55 -71.87 -12.35
CA ASP A 222 28.06 -71.79 -13.71
C ASP A 222 29.54 -72.19 -13.77
N ARG A 223 30.36 -71.69 -12.83
CA ARG A 223 31.78 -72.04 -12.68
C ARG A 223 31.98 -73.52 -12.36
N GLU A 224 31.23 -74.10 -11.44
CA GLU A 224 31.33 -75.53 -11.08
C GLU A 224 30.82 -76.45 -12.20
N THR A 225 29.84 -76.01 -13.00
CA THR A 225 29.43 -76.74 -14.20
C THR A 225 30.52 -76.73 -15.27
N ALA A 226 31.17 -75.58 -15.52
CA ALA A 226 32.29 -75.48 -16.47
C ALA A 226 33.51 -76.28 -16.00
N ALA A 227 33.83 -76.23 -14.70
CA ALA A 227 34.94 -76.99 -14.10
C ALA A 227 34.70 -78.51 -14.03
N ARG A 228 33.47 -79.00 -14.25
CA ARG A 228 33.20 -80.44 -14.47
C ARG A 228 33.53 -80.89 -15.89
N GLU A 229 33.48 -79.97 -16.86
CA GLU A 229 33.82 -80.24 -18.27
C GLU A 229 35.34 -80.23 -18.48
N GLU A 230 36.08 -79.42 -17.72
CA GLU A 230 37.55 -79.44 -17.64
C GLU A 230 38.05 -80.43 -16.57
N ARG A 231 38.86 -81.43 -16.95
CA ARG A 231 39.37 -82.45 -16.01
C ARG A 231 40.29 -81.85 -14.93
N GLY A 232 39.72 -81.55 -13.76
CA GLY A 232 40.33 -81.66 -12.43
C GLY A 232 41.06 -80.44 -11.87
N ARG A 233 40.34 -79.55 -11.18
CA ARG A 233 40.93 -78.63 -10.18
C ARG A 233 41.01 -79.31 -8.81
N THR A 234 42.13 -79.14 -8.10
CA THR A 234 42.27 -79.64 -6.72
C THR A 234 41.39 -78.82 -5.77
N ARG A 235 40.95 -79.44 -4.67
CA ARG A 235 40.14 -78.78 -3.63
C ARG A 235 40.83 -77.54 -3.05
N GLU A 236 42.15 -77.62 -2.90
CA GLU A 236 43.01 -76.51 -2.46
C GLU A 236 42.98 -75.32 -3.44
N ALA A 237 43.05 -75.59 -4.75
CA ALA A 237 42.95 -74.54 -5.76
C ALA A 237 41.58 -73.84 -5.76
N ARG A 238 40.50 -74.59 -5.49
CA ARG A 238 39.14 -74.02 -5.38
C ARG A 238 38.98 -73.11 -4.16
N ILE A 239 39.49 -73.55 -3.00
CA ILE A 239 39.45 -72.75 -1.78
C ILE A 239 40.27 -71.47 -1.97
N ALA A 240 41.47 -71.57 -2.56
CA ALA A 240 42.30 -70.40 -2.85
C ALA A 240 41.63 -69.38 -3.80
N GLU A 241 40.90 -69.84 -4.83
CA GLU A 241 40.12 -68.96 -5.72
C GLU A 241 38.96 -68.28 -4.98
N LEU A 242 38.24 -69.00 -4.11
CA LEU A 242 37.15 -68.45 -3.31
C LEU A 242 37.68 -67.43 -2.28
N GLU A 243 38.81 -67.72 -1.64
CA GLU A 243 39.49 -66.79 -0.73
C GLU A 243 39.97 -65.52 -1.47
N ALA A 244 40.50 -65.65 -2.68
CA ALA A 244 40.85 -64.52 -3.53
C ALA A 244 39.62 -63.67 -3.90
N ALA A 245 38.47 -64.32 -4.20
CA ALA A 245 37.21 -63.62 -4.46
C ALA A 245 36.68 -62.89 -3.21
N ILE A 246 36.80 -63.49 -2.02
CA ILE A 246 36.47 -62.83 -0.74
C ILE A 246 37.36 -61.61 -0.52
N ALA A 247 38.67 -61.72 -0.77
CA ALA A 247 39.61 -60.61 -0.64
C ALA A 247 39.23 -59.46 -1.59
N ALA A 248 38.90 -59.76 -2.85
CA ALA A 248 38.47 -58.77 -3.82
C ALA A 248 37.16 -58.07 -3.40
N LYS A 249 36.16 -58.82 -2.89
CA LYS A 249 34.89 -58.25 -2.40
C LYS A 249 35.08 -57.41 -1.14
N ARG A 250 35.98 -57.80 -0.23
CA ARG A 250 36.34 -56.98 0.94
C ARG A 250 37.00 -55.68 0.56
N GLU A 251 37.84 -55.69 -0.47
CA GLU A 251 38.43 -54.46 -1.00
C GLU A 251 37.36 -53.55 -1.64
N GLN A 252 36.42 -54.12 -2.41
CA GLN A 252 35.27 -53.35 -2.93
C GLN A 252 34.46 -52.67 -1.81
N ILE A 253 34.17 -53.39 -0.71
CA ILE A 253 33.49 -52.83 0.45
C ILE A 253 34.28 -51.67 1.06
N ARG A 254 35.61 -51.79 1.14
CA ARG A 254 36.48 -50.74 1.69
C ARG A 254 36.42 -49.48 0.82
N VAL A 255 36.57 -49.63 -0.50
CA VAL A 255 36.51 -48.53 -1.47
C VAL A 255 35.16 -47.83 -1.40
N HIS A 256 34.05 -48.56 -1.46
CA HIS A 256 32.72 -47.96 -1.39
C HIS A 256 32.42 -47.28 -0.04
N LYS A 257 32.97 -47.78 1.07
CA LYS A 257 32.87 -47.08 2.37
C LYS A 257 33.64 -45.75 2.38
N GLU A 258 34.79 -45.69 1.72
CA GLU A 258 35.54 -44.45 1.52
C GLU A 258 34.76 -43.47 0.62
N GLU A 259 34.14 -43.95 -0.45
CA GLU A 259 33.24 -43.17 -1.31
C GLU A 259 32.04 -42.61 -0.52
N MET A 260 31.38 -43.43 0.30
CA MET A 260 30.28 -42.99 1.16
C MET A 260 30.70 -41.88 2.12
N ALA A 261 31.89 -41.97 2.73
CA ALA A 261 32.41 -40.93 3.59
C ALA A 261 32.65 -39.62 2.81
N GLY A 262 33.15 -39.73 1.57
CA GLY A 262 33.30 -38.60 0.65
C GLY A 262 31.96 -37.93 0.30
N ILE A 263 30.93 -38.72 -0.04
CA ILE A 263 29.58 -38.24 -0.33
C ILE A 263 28.98 -37.55 0.90
N GLY A 264 29.11 -38.15 2.09
CA GLY A 264 28.65 -37.55 3.35
C GLY A 264 29.31 -36.20 3.64
N SER A 265 30.63 -36.07 3.42
CA SER A 265 31.33 -34.80 3.54
C SER A 265 30.84 -33.74 2.54
N ALA A 266 30.54 -34.16 1.31
CA ALA A 266 30.02 -33.26 0.29
C ALA A 266 28.59 -32.77 0.62
N MET A 267 27.71 -33.65 1.10
CA MET A 267 26.36 -33.29 1.54
C MET A 267 26.40 -32.26 2.68
N GLU A 268 27.29 -32.45 3.65
CA GLU A 268 27.44 -31.49 4.76
C GLU A 268 27.91 -30.11 4.28
N LYS A 269 28.82 -30.05 3.31
CA LYS A 269 29.25 -28.78 2.70
C LYS A 269 28.11 -28.07 1.96
N VAL A 270 27.25 -28.81 1.27
CA VAL A 270 26.07 -28.23 0.59
C VAL A 270 25.06 -27.74 1.61
N ARG A 271 24.83 -28.48 2.70
CA ARG A 271 23.96 -28.07 3.81
C ARG A 271 24.44 -26.76 4.45
N GLN A 272 25.73 -26.64 4.72
CA GLN A 272 26.33 -25.41 5.26
C GLN A 272 26.20 -24.23 4.29
N ALA A 273 26.35 -24.48 2.98
CA ALA A 273 26.15 -23.46 1.97
C ALA A 273 24.69 -23.00 1.90
N ASP A 274 23.73 -23.91 1.99
CA ASP A 274 22.30 -23.60 2.04
C ASP A 274 21.95 -22.73 3.25
N GLU A 275 22.39 -23.10 4.45
CA GLU A 275 22.19 -22.29 5.66
C GLU A 275 22.77 -20.88 5.52
N ALA A 276 24.02 -20.76 5.05
CA ALA A 276 24.67 -19.47 4.85
C ALA A 276 23.94 -18.61 3.78
N LEU A 277 23.40 -19.24 2.73
CA LEU A 277 22.66 -18.53 1.68
C LEU A 277 21.26 -18.11 2.13
N GLN A 278 20.60 -18.88 2.99
CA GLN A 278 19.33 -18.48 3.60
C GLN A 278 19.51 -17.28 4.53
N GLU A 279 20.57 -17.28 5.36
CA GLU A 279 20.92 -16.13 6.19
C GLU A 279 21.19 -14.89 5.32
N LEU A 280 21.98 -15.04 4.25
CA LEU A 280 22.30 -13.97 3.32
C LEU A 280 21.07 -13.47 2.51
N GLU A 281 20.11 -14.34 2.18
CA GLU A 281 18.86 -13.92 1.53
C GLU A 281 18.06 -13.02 2.47
N SER A 282 18.00 -13.39 3.75
CA SER A 282 17.24 -12.70 4.80
C SER A 282 17.88 -11.42 5.32
N SER A 283 19.17 -11.20 5.05
CA SER A 283 19.89 -10.02 5.53
C SER A 283 19.64 -8.79 4.65
N ASP A 284 19.87 -7.60 5.22
CA ASP A 284 19.85 -6.33 4.48
C ASP A 284 21.14 -6.09 3.65
N THR A 285 21.95 -7.12 3.43
CA THR A 285 23.22 -7.03 2.70
C THR A 285 22.98 -6.54 1.26
N PRO A 286 23.74 -5.56 0.73
CA PRO A 286 23.56 -5.08 -0.64
C PRO A 286 23.74 -6.18 -1.70
N LEU A 287 23.01 -6.08 -2.83
CA LEU A 287 23.03 -7.08 -3.90
C LEU A 287 24.45 -7.38 -4.42
N GLU A 288 25.30 -6.37 -4.52
CA GLU A 288 26.70 -6.52 -4.97
C GLU A 288 27.53 -7.38 -4.01
N GLU A 289 27.28 -7.27 -2.72
CA GLU A 289 27.93 -8.09 -1.70
C GLU A 289 27.36 -9.51 -1.69
N CYS A 290 26.04 -9.65 -1.87
CA CYS A 290 25.41 -10.95 -2.06
C CYS A 290 26.00 -11.70 -3.26
N LEU A 291 26.20 -11.02 -4.40
CA LEU A 291 26.78 -11.62 -5.60
C LEU A 291 28.22 -12.11 -5.37
N LYS A 292 29.04 -11.36 -4.63
CA LYS A 292 30.40 -11.79 -4.24
C LYS A 292 30.38 -12.98 -3.30
N ALA A 293 29.49 -12.98 -2.31
CA ALA A 293 29.36 -14.09 -1.38
C ALA A 293 28.90 -15.38 -2.10
N ILE A 294 27.92 -15.27 -3.01
CA ILE A 294 27.46 -16.39 -3.84
C ILE A 294 28.59 -16.98 -4.68
N GLU A 295 29.48 -16.15 -5.25
CA GLU A 295 30.64 -16.63 -6.02
C GLU A 295 31.55 -17.58 -5.22
N THR A 296 31.60 -17.47 -3.90
CA THR A 296 32.40 -18.37 -3.05
C THR A 296 31.82 -19.78 -2.95
N PHE A 297 30.51 -19.94 -3.11
CA PHE A 297 29.82 -21.24 -3.06
C PHE A 297 29.74 -21.93 -4.42
N MET A 298 29.94 -21.20 -5.52
CA MET A 298 29.86 -21.73 -6.88
C MET A 298 30.74 -22.97 -7.18
N PRO A 299 31.93 -23.15 -6.59
CA PRO A 299 32.72 -24.37 -6.80
C PRO A 299 32.02 -25.66 -6.34
N LEU A 300 30.98 -25.57 -5.49
CA LEU A 300 30.16 -26.71 -5.07
C LEU A 300 29.19 -27.18 -6.17
N PHE A 301 28.98 -26.37 -7.22
CA PHE A 301 28.01 -26.57 -8.29
C PHE A 301 28.68 -26.53 -9.68
N PRO A 302 29.56 -27.49 -10.01
CA PRO A 302 30.40 -27.44 -11.21
C PRO A 302 29.63 -27.48 -12.55
N ASP A 303 28.45 -28.09 -12.58
CA ASP A 303 27.64 -28.27 -13.79
C ASP A 303 26.58 -27.16 -14.00
N ALA A 304 26.54 -26.16 -13.11
CA ALA A 304 25.52 -25.11 -13.14
C ALA A 304 25.73 -24.11 -14.29
N ARG A 305 24.70 -23.89 -15.11
CA ARG A 305 24.73 -22.83 -16.14
C ARG A 305 24.56 -21.47 -15.51
N ARG A 306 25.52 -20.57 -15.77
CA ARG A 306 25.63 -19.28 -15.07
C ARG A 306 24.98 -18.12 -15.84
N THR A 307 24.11 -17.38 -15.15
CA THR A 307 23.70 -16.03 -15.58
C THR A 307 24.68 -14.98 -15.05
N ASP A 308 25.12 -14.04 -15.90
CA ASP A 308 26.01 -12.94 -15.49
C ASP A 308 25.21 -11.77 -14.91
N TRP A 309 24.81 -11.93 -13.64
CA TRP A 309 24.04 -10.92 -12.92
C TRP A 309 24.83 -9.65 -12.64
N ASN A 310 26.15 -9.73 -12.47
CA ASN A 310 27.01 -8.55 -12.29
C ASN A 310 26.91 -7.62 -13.51
N ARG A 311 27.00 -8.18 -14.72
CA ARG A 311 26.80 -7.42 -15.96
C ARG A 311 25.39 -6.87 -16.10
N ALA A 312 24.38 -7.66 -15.73
CA ALA A 312 22.97 -7.25 -15.81
C ALA A 312 22.67 -6.04 -14.90
N VAL A 313 23.13 -6.07 -13.64
CA VAL A 313 22.97 -4.95 -12.69
C VAL A 313 23.67 -3.71 -13.20
N ARG A 314 24.91 -3.84 -13.70
CA ARG A 314 25.69 -2.72 -14.22
C ARG A 314 24.98 -2.00 -15.36
N LEU A 315 24.53 -2.75 -16.38
CA LEU A 315 23.85 -2.18 -17.54
C LEU A 315 22.56 -1.43 -17.14
N LYS A 316 21.81 -1.98 -16.17
CA LYS A 316 20.56 -1.36 -15.70
C LYS A 316 20.83 -0.10 -14.89
N LYS A 317 21.88 -0.06 -14.07
CA LYS A 317 22.33 1.15 -13.37
C LYS A 317 22.77 2.24 -14.34
N GLU A 318 23.54 1.89 -15.38
CA GLU A 318 23.95 2.84 -16.43
C GLU A 318 22.73 3.45 -17.15
N ASN A 319 21.76 2.63 -17.55
CA ASN A 319 20.51 3.12 -18.15
C ASN A 319 19.72 4.04 -17.21
N MET A 320 19.70 3.72 -15.91
CA MET A 320 19.04 4.54 -14.91
C MET A 320 19.72 5.91 -14.73
N GLU A 321 21.06 5.98 -14.80
CA GLU A 321 21.76 7.27 -14.76
C GLU A 321 21.43 8.13 -15.98
N VAL A 322 21.39 7.54 -17.18
CA VAL A 322 20.98 8.23 -18.41
C VAL A 322 19.55 8.77 -18.28
N ALA A 323 18.62 7.97 -17.76
CA ALA A 323 17.24 8.39 -17.54
C ALA A 323 17.13 9.50 -16.49
N ARG A 324 17.90 9.45 -15.40
CA ARG A 324 17.94 10.51 -14.36
C ARG A 324 18.48 11.83 -14.91
N ALA A 325 19.53 11.80 -15.72
CA ALA A 325 20.02 12.99 -16.42
C ALA A 325 18.96 13.59 -17.36
N SER A 326 18.22 12.73 -18.08
CA SER A 326 17.10 13.17 -18.90
C SER A 326 15.98 13.83 -18.08
N LEU A 327 15.66 13.26 -16.91
CA LEU A 327 14.66 13.80 -15.99
C LEU A 327 15.05 15.20 -15.51
N THR A 328 16.31 15.43 -15.13
CA THR A 328 16.78 16.77 -14.71
C THR A 328 16.63 17.82 -15.80
N ASN A 329 16.82 17.45 -17.07
CA ASN A 329 16.61 18.35 -18.20
C ASN A 329 15.12 18.65 -18.41
N LEU A 330 14.25 17.65 -18.25
CA LEU A 330 12.80 17.81 -18.34
C LEU A 330 12.24 18.65 -17.20
N ASP A 331 12.76 18.51 -15.97
CA ASP A 331 12.38 19.36 -14.84
C ASP A 331 12.70 20.83 -15.09
N ALA A 332 13.88 21.12 -15.65
CA ALA A 332 14.24 22.47 -16.07
C ALA A 332 13.31 23.00 -17.18
N ALA A 333 12.94 22.15 -18.14
CA ALA A 333 12.01 22.50 -19.22
C ALA A 333 10.59 22.79 -18.70
N VAL A 334 10.07 21.99 -17.77
CA VAL A 334 8.77 22.21 -17.11
C VAL A 334 8.78 23.54 -16.38
N LYS A 335 9.81 23.79 -15.56
CA LYS A 335 9.95 25.06 -14.83
C LYS A 335 9.96 26.27 -15.76
N GLN A 336 10.69 26.19 -16.87
CA GLN A 336 10.72 27.26 -17.87
C GLN A 336 9.35 27.47 -18.55
N ALA A 337 8.62 26.37 -18.82
CA ALA A 337 7.28 26.43 -19.39
C ALA A 337 6.27 27.04 -18.41
N GLU A 338 6.32 26.67 -17.13
CA GLU A 338 5.49 27.22 -16.05
C GLU A 338 5.76 28.72 -15.84
N GLU A 339 7.02 29.14 -15.82
CA GLU A 339 7.38 30.57 -15.73
C GLU A 339 6.84 31.36 -16.94
N THR A 340 6.85 30.73 -18.13
CA THR A 340 6.29 31.34 -19.33
C THR A 340 4.77 31.45 -19.24
N LEU A 341 4.09 30.40 -18.77
CA LEU A 341 2.65 30.40 -18.53
C LEU A 341 2.26 31.47 -17.51
N ALA A 342 2.97 31.57 -16.38
CA ALA A 342 2.72 32.59 -15.36
C ALA A 342 2.84 34.02 -15.92
N LYS A 343 3.87 34.30 -16.73
CA LYS A 343 4.03 35.59 -17.41
C LYS A 343 2.88 35.89 -18.37
N LYS A 344 2.45 34.92 -19.17
CA LYS A 344 1.33 35.07 -20.12
C LYS A 344 -0.01 35.23 -19.39
N HIS A 345 -0.25 34.48 -18.33
CA HIS A 345 -1.45 34.56 -17.50
C HIS A 345 -1.55 35.91 -16.80
N THR A 346 -0.44 36.41 -16.23
CA THR A 346 -0.39 37.74 -15.60
C THR A 346 -0.68 38.85 -16.63
N ALA A 347 -0.14 38.73 -17.84
CA ALA A 347 -0.42 39.67 -18.92
C ALA A 347 -1.90 39.64 -19.34
N TRP A 348 -2.51 38.45 -19.42
CA TRP A 348 -3.93 38.29 -19.71
C TRP A 348 -4.82 38.86 -18.60
N GLU A 349 -4.53 38.61 -17.32
CA GLU A 349 -5.31 39.15 -16.20
C GLU A 349 -5.26 40.69 -16.15
N ARG A 350 -4.08 41.28 -16.36
CA ARG A 350 -3.94 42.74 -16.49
C ARG A 350 -4.80 43.28 -17.63
N PHE A 351 -4.69 42.67 -18.82
CA PHE A 351 -5.46 43.09 -19.99
C PHE A 351 -6.96 42.91 -19.80
N LYS A 352 -7.39 41.85 -19.11
CA LYS A 352 -8.78 41.56 -18.78
C LYS A 352 -9.36 42.61 -17.82
N ALA A 353 -8.57 43.07 -16.84
CA ALA A 353 -8.96 44.18 -15.97
C ALA A 353 -9.13 45.48 -16.77
N ASP A 354 -8.19 45.82 -17.64
CA ASP A 354 -8.29 46.98 -18.53
C ASP A 354 -9.53 46.89 -19.44
N TYR A 355 -9.79 45.70 -20.00
CA TYR A 355 -10.96 45.43 -20.84
C TYR A 355 -12.27 45.57 -20.06
N ALA A 356 -12.32 45.16 -18.78
CA ALA A 356 -13.48 45.36 -17.93
C ALA A 356 -13.78 46.85 -17.69
N GLY A 357 -12.73 47.66 -17.46
CA GLY A 357 -12.84 49.12 -17.38
C GLY A 357 -13.34 49.74 -18.68
N PHE A 358 -12.78 49.34 -19.82
CA PHE A 358 -13.25 49.76 -21.14
C PHE A 358 -14.71 49.36 -21.38
N ARG A 359 -15.12 48.15 -21.01
CA ARG A 359 -16.50 47.65 -21.19
C ARG A 359 -17.51 48.47 -20.41
N SER A 360 -17.17 48.92 -19.20
CA SER A 360 -18.03 49.84 -18.43
C SER A 360 -18.16 51.19 -19.15
N LEU A 361 -17.04 51.79 -19.54
CA LEU A 361 -17.03 53.08 -20.24
C LEU A 361 -17.76 53.01 -21.59
N TYR A 362 -17.60 51.91 -22.32
CA TYR A 362 -18.31 51.63 -23.56
C TYR A 362 -19.82 51.63 -23.34
N LYS A 363 -20.30 50.90 -22.31
CA LYS A 363 -21.72 50.84 -21.96
C LYS A 363 -22.29 52.23 -21.67
N ASP A 364 -21.57 53.03 -20.87
CA ASP A 364 -22.01 54.38 -20.48
C ASP A 364 -22.04 55.34 -21.68
N LYS A 365 -20.98 55.33 -22.52
CA LYS A 365 -20.92 56.16 -23.73
C LYS A 365 -21.96 55.77 -24.77
N THR A 366 -22.21 54.48 -24.97
CA THR A 366 -23.26 54.01 -25.88
C THR A 366 -24.64 54.46 -25.41
N ALA A 367 -24.92 54.39 -24.10
CA ALA A 367 -26.17 54.88 -23.53
C ALA A 367 -26.32 56.42 -23.68
N ASP A 368 -25.26 57.19 -23.44
CA ASP A 368 -25.23 58.64 -23.64
C ASP A 368 -25.46 59.02 -25.11
N PHE A 369 -24.77 58.37 -26.05
CA PHE A 369 -24.98 58.59 -27.48
C PHE A 369 -26.41 58.25 -27.92
N GLN A 370 -26.98 57.14 -27.44
CA GLN A 370 -28.37 56.78 -27.72
C GLN A 370 -29.34 57.84 -27.19
N SER A 371 -29.15 58.32 -25.96
CA SER A 371 -29.98 59.37 -25.38
C SER A 371 -29.89 60.69 -26.15
N ARG A 372 -28.68 61.11 -26.55
CA ARG A 372 -28.47 62.35 -27.31
C ARG A 372 -29.05 62.27 -28.71
N LEU A 373 -28.93 61.12 -29.38
CA LEU A 373 -29.55 60.91 -30.69
C LEU A 373 -31.07 60.97 -30.60
N LEU A 374 -31.67 60.39 -29.55
CA LEU A 374 -33.12 60.49 -29.31
C LEU A 374 -33.59 61.94 -29.09
N ASP A 375 -32.83 62.75 -28.35
CA ASP A 375 -33.14 64.16 -28.14
C ASP A 375 -32.99 64.97 -29.43
N ILE A 376 -31.92 64.75 -30.19
CA ILE A 376 -31.71 65.37 -31.50
C ILE A 376 -32.83 65.02 -32.47
N ASP A 377 -33.24 63.74 -32.54
CA ASP A 377 -34.36 63.30 -33.38
C ASP A 377 -35.67 63.98 -32.97
N LYS A 378 -35.87 64.25 -31.67
CA LYS A 378 -37.01 65.04 -31.19
C LYS A 378 -36.91 66.50 -31.63
N GLN A 379 -35.74 67.14 -31.48
CA GLN A 379 -35.52 68.52 -31.91
C GLN A 379 -35.73 68.69 -33.42
N LEU A 380 -35.24 67.76 -34.25
CA LEU A 380 -35.45 67.78 -35.70
C LEU A 380 -36.94 67.65 -36.06
N ARG A 381 -37.69 66.78 -35.37
CA ARG A 381 -39.15 66.67 -35.55
C ARG A 381 -39.88 67.96 -35.19
N ASP A 382 -39.53 68.59 -34.07
CA ASP A 382 -40.13 69.84 -33.62
C ASP A 382 -39.81 71.01 -34.58
N LEU A 383 -38.57 71.09 -35.06
CA LEU A 383 -38.13 72.09 -36.06
C LEU A 383 -38.83 71.88 -37.41
N ALA A 384 -38.93 70.64 -37.88
CA ALA A 384 -39.65 70.30 -39.10
C ALA A 384 -41.12 70.72 -39.01
N GLY A 385 -41.80 70.43 -37.89
CA GLY A 385 -43.17 70.87 -37.65
C GLY A 385 -43.34 72.40 -37.68
N ARG A 386 -42.44 73.14 -37.02
CA ARG A 386 -42.45 74.62 -37.03
C ARG A 386 -42.20 75.19 -38.43
N LEU A 387 -41.25 74.63 -39.17
CA LEU A 387 -40.97 75.03 -40.55
C LEU A 387 -42.15 74.78 -41.47
N ASP A 388 -42.85 73.65 -41.31
CA ASP A 388 -44.06 73.35 -42.08
C ASP A 388 -45.19 74.33 -41.77
N ASP A 389 -45.39 74.70 -40.50
CA ASP A 389 -46.36 75.73 -40.11
C ASP A 389 -46.02 77.11 -40.68
N LEU A 390 -44.74 77.50 -40.62
CA LEU A 390 -44.26 78.76 -41.23
C LEU A 390 -44.45 78.74 -42.75
N ARG A 391 -44.17 77.61 -43.41
CA ARG A 391 -44.40 77.43 -44.86
C ARG A 391 -45.89 77.51 -45.21
N ARG A 392 -46.79 76.97 -44.38
CA ARG A 392 -48.25 77.11 -44.56
C ARG A 392 -48.70 78.57 -44.41
N LYS A 393 -48.20 79.28 -43.37
CA LYS A 393 -48.47 80.72 -43.17
C LYS A 393 -47.93 81.56 -44.33
N ARG A 394 -46.72 81.26 -44.82
CA ARG A 394 -46.12 81.87 -46.01
C ARG A 394 -47.03 81.72 -47.22
N ARG A 395 -47.52 80.51 -47.51
CA ARG A 395 -48.44 80.25 -48.63
C ARG A 395 -49.73 81.08 -48.50
N THR A 396 -50.28 81.16 -47.30
CA THR A 396 -51.52 81.91 -47.02
C THR A 396 -51.34 83.41 -47.21
N ILE A 397 -50.26 83.97 -46.68
CA ILE A 397 -49.95 85.41 -46.80
C ILE A 397 -49.55 85.75 -48.24
N SER A 398 -48.78 84.90 -48.92
CA SER A 398 -48.45 85.06 -50.35
C SER A 398 -49.72 85.08 -51.21
N ALA A 399 -50.62 84.11 -51.02
CA ALA A 399 -51.89 84.09 -51.75
C ALA A 399 -52.73 85.36 -51.50
N GLY A 400 -52.74 85.87 -50.25
CA GLY A 400 -53.41 87.13 -49.93
C GLY A 400 -52.72 88.37 -50.52
N ILE A 401 -51.38 88.37 -50.64
CA ILE A 401 -50.63 89.41 -51.35
C ILE A 401 -50.94 89.36 -52.83
N ASP A 402 -50.95 88.18 -53.45
CA ASP A 402 -51.27 88.01 -54.87
C ASP A 402 -52.71 88.46 -55.17
N GLU A 403 -53.67 88.14 -54.29
CA GLU A 403 -55.06 88.59 -54.40
C GLU A 403 -55.19 90.12 -54.30
N LEU A 404 -54.54 90.75 -53.30
CA LEU A 404 -54.56 92.21 -53.12
C LEU A 404 -53.79 92.95 -54.22
N SER A 405 -52.67 92.40 -54.66
CA SER A 405 -51.85 92.93 -55.76
C SER A 405 -52.64 92.90 -57.07
N ASN A 406 -53.32 91.79 -57.37
CA ASN A 406 -54.19 91.67 -58.55
C ASN A 406 -55.37 92.67 -58.50
N LYS A 407 -55.98 92.87 -57.32
CA LYS A 407 -57.04 93.87 -57.12
C LYS A 407 -56.53 95.30 -57.33
N LEU A 408 -55.33 95.63 -56.83
CA LEU A 408 -54.71 96.96 -56.94
C LEU A 408 -54.09 97.24 -58.32
N ALA A 409 -53.74 96.22 -59.10
CA ALA A 409 -53.26 96.37 -60.48
C ALA A 409 -54.34 96.90 -61.45
N GLY A 410 -55.63 96.72 -61.12
CA GLY A 410 -56.78 97.24 -61.89
C GLY A 410 -57.10 98.72 -61.63
N LYS A 411 -56.21 99.44 -60.94
CA LYS A 411 -56.32 100.85 -60.57
C LYS A 411 -56.23 101.76 -61.78
N ILE A 412 -57.22 102.64 -61.95
CA ILE A 412 -57.29 103.60 -63.06
C ILE A 412 -57.40 105.02 -62.46
N ALA A 413 -56.65 105.98 -63.01
CA ALA A 413 -56.70 107.38 -62.60
C ALA A 413 -57.67 108.16 -63.50
N CYS A 414 -58.58 108.91 -62.90
CA CYS A 414 -59.47 109.81 -63.63
C CYS A 414 -58.66 110.92 -64.33
N PRO A 415 -58.66 111.01 -65.68
CA PRO A 415 -57.82 111.97 -66.41
C PRO A 415 -58.13 113.44 -66.12
N ALA A 416 -59.29 113.76 -65.55
CA ALA A 416 -59.74 115.12 -65.29
C ALA A 416 -59.39 115.64 -63.88
N CYS A 417 -59.36 114.78 -62.86
CA CYS A 417 -59.16 115.19 -61.46
C CYS A 417 -58.08 114.41 -60.71
N GLY A 418 -57.48 113.40 -61.35
CA GLY A 418 -56.42 112.58 -60.75
C GLY A 418 -56.89 111.61 -59.66
N HIS A 419 -58.19 111.52 -59.36
CA HIS A 419 -58.71 110.58 -58.38
C HIS A 419 -58.60 109.14 -58.88
N GLU A 420 -58.09 108.25 -58.04
CA GLU A 420 -57.80 106.85 -58.37
C GLU A 420 -58.94 105.96 -57.90
N PHE A 421 -59.42 105.05 -58.75
CA PHE A 421 -60.55 104.16 -58.44
C PHE A 421 -60.41 102.79 -59.11
N LEU A 422 -61.21 101.82 -58.66
CA LEU A 422 -61.27 100.45 -59.22
C LEU A 422 -62.62 100.22 -59.89
N VAL A 423 -62.61 99.88 -61.19
CA VAL A 423 -63.85 99.63 -61.95
C VAL A 423 -64.57 98.36 -61.48
N ALA A 424 -63.81 97.30 -61.18
CA ALA A 424 -64.37 96.02 -60.73
C ALA A 424 -64.89 96.05 -59.27
N HIS A 425 -64.41 96.99 -58.45
CA HIS A 425 -64.75 97.09 -57.02
C HIS A 425 -64.94 98.57 -56.60
N PRO A 426 -66.10 99.19 -56.88
CA PRO A 426 -66.31 100.63 -56.72
C PRO A 426 -66.25 101.16 -55.28
N GLY A 427 -66.41 100.30 -54.28
CA GLY A 427 -66.35 100.65 -52.84
C GLY A 427 -65.06 100.24 -52.13
N PHE A 428 -64.03 99.85 -52.88
CA PHE A 428 -62.77 99.39 -52.29
C PHE A 428 -61.83 100.57 -52.03
N ASP A 429 -61.38 100.71 -50.77
CA ASP A 429 -60.46 101.75 -50.35
C ASP A 429 -59.03 101.42 -50.81
N ILE A 430 -58.55 102.16 -51.82
CA ILE A 430 -57.24 101.97 -52.43
C ILE A 430 -56.11 102.33 -51.47
N GLU A 431 -56.26 103.37 -50.62
CA GLU A 431 -55.23 103.74 -49.66
C GLU A 431 -55.12 102.69 -48.55
N ALA A 432 -56.25 102.22 -48.02
CA ALA A 432 -56.28 101.15 -47.03
C ALA A 432 -55.75 99.81 -47.60
N GLY A 433 -56.12 99.47 -48.83
CA GLY A 433 -55.64 98.26 -49.52
C GLY A 433 -54.13 98.29 -49.82
N THR A 434 -53.59 99.45 -50.23
CA THR A 434 -52.14 99.62 -50.46
C THR A 434 -51.35 99.53 -49.15
N LYS A 435 -51.93 100.02 -48.04
CA LYS A 435 -51.37 99.87 -46.69
C LYS A 435 -51.40 98.42 -46.21
N ASP A 436 -52.48 97.67 -46.45
CA ASP A 436 -52.58 96.24 -46.12
C ASP A 436 -51.61 95.39 -46.97
N LEU A 437 -51.45 95.71 -48.26
CA LEU A 437 -50.48 95.05 -49.13
C LEU A 437 -49.04 95.24 -48.60
N ARG A 438 -48.66 96.46 -48.22
CA ARG A 438 -47.34 96.75 -47.61
C ARG A 438 -47.16 96.00 -46.29
N MET A 439 -48.20 95.97 -45.43
CA MET A 439 -48.16 95.23 -44.17
C MET A 439 -47.96 93.72 -44.41
N ARG A 440 -48.67 93.12 -45.36
CA ARG A 440 -48.53 91.70 -45.71
C ARG A 440 -47.18 91.39 -46.36
N GLN A 441 -46.66 92.26 -47.23
CA GLN A 441 -45.32 92.13 -47.79
C GLN A 441 -44.23 92.17 -46.71
N GLN A 442 -44.38 93.05 -45.72
CA GLN A 442 -43.51 93.07 -44.55
C GLN A 442 -43.62 91.76 -43.76
N GLN A 443 -44.83 91.28 -43.47
CA GLN A 443 -45.05 89.99 -42.81
C GLN A 443 -44.47 88.80 -43.59
N LEU A 444 -44.54 88.81 -44.93
CA LEU A 444 -43.94 87.79 -45.79
C LEU A 444 -42.41 87.78 -45.66
N SER A 445 -41.79 88.96 -45.66
CA SER A 445 -40.34 89.10 -45.46
C SER A 445 -39.90 88.59 -44.09
N GLU A 446 -40.68 88.86 -43.04
CA GLU A 446 -40.44 88.36 -41.69
C GLU A 446 -40.58 86.83 -41.61
N ILE A 447 -41.60 86.25 -42.29
CA ILE A 447 -41.79 84.80 -42.33
C ILE A 447 -40.67 84.11 -43.12
N ASN A 448 -40.23 84.69 -44.23
CA ASN A 448 -39.09 84.16 -44.99
C ASN A 448 -37.81 84.18 -44.15
N GLY A 449 -37.54 85.27 -43.43
CA GLY A 449 -36.41 85.33 -42.51
C GLY A 449 -36.49 84.29 -41.39
N ARG A 450 -37.70 83.99 -40.87
CA ARG A 450 -37.91 82.92 -39.88
C ARG A 450 -37.73 81.51 -40.46
N ILE A 451 -38.12 81.29 -41.72
CA ILE A 451 -37.90 80.01 -42.42
C ILE A 451 -36.41 79.80 -42.64
N GLU A 452 -35.68 80.78 -43.16
CA GLU A 452 -34.23 80.69 -43.35
C GLU A 452 -33.49 80.46 -42.03
N ALA A 453 -33.92 81.11 -40.95
CA ALA A 453 -33.36 80.88 -39.62
C ALA A 453 -33.64 79.45 -39.12
N GLY A 454 -34.85 78.92 -39.36
CA GLY A 454 -35.20 77.54 -38.99
C GLY A 454 -34.48 76.48 -39.85
N GLU A 455 -34.24 76.75 -41.13
CA GLU A 455 -33.46 75.88 -42.01
C GLU A 455 -32.00 75.83 -41.56
N ARG A 456 -31.38 76.97 -41.24
CA ARG A 456 -30.04 77.02 -40.63
C ARG A 456 -29.97 76.26 -39.30
N GLN A 457 -30.97 76.40 -38.44
CA GLN A 457 -31.04 75.63 -37.19
C GLN A 457 -31.15 74.11 -37.44
N THR A 458 -31.85 73.70 -38.50
CA THR A 458 -31.97 72.28 -38.87
C THR A 458 -30.62 71.73 -39.32
N GLU A 459 -29.91 72.44 -40.19
CA GLU A 459 -28.56 72.08 -40.63
C GLU A 459 -27.57 71.97 -39.46
N GLU A 460 -27.62 72.91 -38.49
CA GLU A 460 -26.80 72.85 -37.27
C GLU A 460 -27.08 71.58 -36.44
N VAL A 461 -28.34 71.19 -36.31
CA VAL A 461 -28.75 70.00 -35.55
C VAL A 461 -28.37 68.71 -36.28
N GLU A 462 -28.51 68.67 -37.61
CA GLU A 462 -28.06 67.54 -38.44
C GLU A 462 -26.53 67.36 -38.39
N MET A 463 -25.77 68.45 -38.37
CA MET A 463 -24.32 68.44 -38.16
C MET A 463 -23.94 67.87 -36.78
N ARG A 464 -24.72 68.15 -35.73
CA ARG A 464 -24.52 67.52 -34.41
C ARG A 464 -24.84 66.03 -34.44
N GLN A 465 -25.90 65.63 -35.16
CA GLN A 465 -26.28 64.21 -35.33
C GLN A 465 -25.18 63.42 -36.05
N SER A 466 -24.62 63.96 -37.13
CA SER A 466 -23.58 63.30 -37.93
C SER A 466 -22.27 63.14 -37.13
N ARG A 467 -21.93 64.12 -36.29
CA ARG A 467 -20.80 64.04 -35.36
C ARG A 467 -20.96 62.90 -34.36
N ILE A 468 -22.11 62.80 -33.70
CA ILE A 468 -22.37 61.72 -32.73
C ILE A 468 -22.35 60.35 -33.40
N ARG A 469 -22.91 60.22 -34.62
CA ARG A 469 -22.84 58.97 -35.39
C ARG A 469 -21.40 58.57 -35.73
N THR A 470 -20.55 59.55 -36.03
CA THR A 470 -19.12 59.30 -36.31
C THR A 470 -18.38 58.84 -35.05
N GLU A 471 -18.62 59.50 -33.91
CA GLU A 471 -18.07 59.12 -32.60
C GLU A 471 -18.56 57.72 -32.14
N SER A 472 -19.80 57.35 -32.47
CA SER A 472 -20.33 56.00 -32.21
C SER A 472 -19.62 54.93 -33.04
N ARG A 473 -19.34 55.19 -34.32
CA ARG A 473 -18.61 54.26 -35.20
C ARG A 473 -17.17 54.06 -34.74
N THR A 474 -16.50 55.13 -34.29
CA THR A 474 -15.15 55.01 -33.74
C THR A 474 -15.13 54.15 -32.47
N LEU A 475 -16.12 54.33 -31.59
CA LEU A 475 -16.26 53.54 -30.37
C LEU A 475 -16.53 52.05 -30.67
N GLU A 476 -17.29 51.73 -31.72
CA GLU A 476 -17.48 50.36 -32.21
C GLU A 476 -16.20 49.75 -32.78
N SER A 477 -15.39 50.52 -33.51
CA SER A 477 -14.08 50.07 -33.99
C SER A 477 -13.14 49.76 -32.82
N ASP A 478 -13.11 50.61 -31.80
CA ASP A 478 -12.32 50.38 -30.59
C ASP A 478 -12.74 49.07 -29.91
N ARG A 479 -14.05 48.80 -29.79
CA ARG A 479 -14.57 47.54 -29.21
C ARG A 479 -14.01 46.31 -29.93
N HIS A 480 -14.04 46.28 -31.26
CA HIS A 480 -13.50 45.16 -32.03
C HIS A 480 -11.99 45.00 -31.81
N GLY A 481 -11.24 46.10 -31.75
CA GLY A 481 -9.79 46.07 -31.45
C GLY A 481 -9.48 45.49 -30.07
N TRP A 482 -10.27 45.84 -29.05
CA TRP A 482 -10.15 45.26 -27.71
C TRP A 482 -10.49 43.77 -27.67
N GLU A 483 -11.56 43.35 -28.35
CA GLU A 483 -11.98 41.93 -28.42
C GLU A 483 -10.95 41.05 -29.14
N GLN A 484 -10.35 41.55 -30.23
CA GLN A 484 -9.29 40.85 -30.93
C GLN A 484 -8.07 40.62 -30.03
N ARG A 485 -7.61 41.67 -29.35
CA ARG A 485 -6.46 41.58 -28.42
C ARG A 485 -6.74 40.64 -27.25
N LEU A 486 -7.98 40.60 -26.73
CA LEU A 486 -8.36 39.65 -25.70
C LEU A 486 -8.19 38.20 -26.19
N SER A 487 -8.66 37.91 -27.40
CA SER A 487 -8.53 36.58 -28.03
C SER A 487 -7.07 36.19 -28.28
N GLU A 488 -6.20 37.13 -28.63
CA GLU A 488 -4.75 36.91 -28.79
C GLU A 488 -4.09 36.52 -27.45
N HIS A 489 -4.43 37.22 -26.37
CA HIS A 489 -3.95 36.88 -25.02
C HIS A 489 -4.46 35.50 -24.57
N GLU A 490 -5.74 35.17 -24.80
CA GLU A 490 -6.29 33.84 -24.50
C GLU A 490 -5.59 32.72 -25.27
N ARG A 491 -5.32 32.92 -26.57
CA ARG A 491 -4.58 31.95 -27.39
C ARG A 491 -3.14 31.77 -26.89
N ALA A 492 -2.49 32.84 -26.46
CA ALA A 492 -1.14 32.78 -25.91
C ALA A 492 -1.08 32.00 -24.58
N VAL A 493 -2.12 32.12 -23.73
CA VAL A 493 -2.23 31.33 -22.50
C VAL A 493 -2.47 29.85 -22.82
N ARG A 494 -3.40 29.54 -23.74
CA ARG A 494 -3.65 28.15 -24.17
C ARG A 494 -2.39 27.49 -24.72
N GLY A 495 -1.70 28.12 -25.66
CA GLY A 495 -0.46 27.57 -26.23
C GLY A 495 0.70 27.46 -25.24
N ALA A 496 0.70 28.24 -24.15
CA ALA A 496 1.66 28.05 -23.05
C ALA A 496 1.24 26.87 -22.14
N THR A 497 -0.06 26.67 -21.94
CA THR A 497 -0.62 25.53 -21.19
C THR A 497 -0.29 24.20 -21.86
N ASP A 498 -0.53 24.09 -23.18
CA ASP A 498 -0.22 22.87 -23.96
C ASP A 498 1.27 22.48 -23.86
N LYS A 499 2.17 23.47 -23.78
CA LYS A 499 3.62 23.23 -23.61
C LYS A 499 3.97 22.70 -22.24
N VAL A 500 3.32 23.20 -21.19
CA VAL A 500 3.48 22.67 -19.82
C VAL A 500 2.99 21.23 -19.80
N GLU A 501 1.78 20.95 -20.32
CA GLU A 501 1.21 19.61 -20.35
C GLU A 501 2.09 18.61 -21.12
N SER A 502 2.63 18.99 -22.28
CA SER A 502 3.53 18.14 -23.06
C SER A 502 4.83 17.84 -22.32
N ALA A 503 5.43 18.84 -21.64
CA ALA A 503 6.67 18.66 -20.88
C ALA A 503 6.42 17.80 -19.64
N GLU A 504 5.31 18.00 -18.94
CA GLU A 504 4.90 17.18 -17.81
C GLU A 504 4.64 15.72 -18.21
N HIS A 505 4.02 15.49 -19.36
CA HIS A 505 3.78 14.13 -19.86
C HIS A 505 5.10 13.39 -20.12
N GLN A 506 6.08 14.06 -20.73
CA GLN A 506 7.42 13.49 -20.93
C GLN A 506 8.13 13.22 -19.59
N ARG A 507 8.06 14.17 -18.64
CA ARG A 507 8.60 13.99 -17.28
C ARG A 507 8.01 12.76 -16.60
N LYS A 508 6.67 12.61 -16.62
CA LYS A 508 5.96 11.46 -16.05
C LYS A 508 6.40 10.14 -16.69
N ARG A 509 6.57 10.10 -18.01
CA ARG A 509 7.04 8.91 -18.72
C ARG A 509 8.45 8.50 -18.32
N THR A 510 9.40 9.45 -18.26
CA THR A 510 10.78 9.15 -17.85
C THR A 510 10.85 8.75 -16.37
N HIS A 511 10.02 9.34 -15.51
CA HIS A 511 9.89 8.90 -14.12
C HIS A 511 9.40 7.45 -14.01
N ALA A 512 8.41 7.06 -14.81
CA ALA A 512 7.93 5.68 -14.86
C ALA A 512 8.99 4.70 -15.38
N GLU A 513 9.80 5.11 -16.35
CA GLU A 513 10.93 4.30 -16.85
C GLU A 513 12.00 4.08 -15.77
N ILE A 514 12.35 5.11 -15.01
CA ILE A 514 13.27 4.99 -13.87
C ILE A 514 12.69 4.03 -12.82
N ALA A 515 11.40 4.15 -12.50
CA ALA A 515 10.75 3.25 -11.55
C ALA A 515 10.79 1.79 -12.03
N ALA A 516 10.52 1.53 -13.31
CA ALA A 516 10.59 0.20 -13.88
C ALA A 516 12.02 -0.38 -13.86
N LEU A 517 13.04 0.42 -14.18
CA LEU A 517 14.44 0.00 -14.09
C LEU A 517 14.85 -0.30 -12.64
N GLN A 518 14.37 0.48 -11.68
CA GLN A 518 14.59 0.24 -10.26
C GLN A 518 13.93 -1.06 -9.81
N ASP A 519 12.67 -1.31 -10.19
CA ASP A 519 11.95 -2.55 -9.87
C ASP A 519 12.63 -3.78 -10.50
N GLU A 520 13.19 -3.63 -11.70
CA GLU A 520 13.97 -4.69 -12.31
C GLU A 520 15.26 -4.99 -11.53
N VAL A 521 15.97 -3.97 -11.05
CA VAL A 521 17.17 -4.11 -10.22
C VAL A 521 16.83 -4.78 -8.88
N ASP A 522 15.77 -4.31 -8.21
CA ASP A 522 15.31 -4.88 -6.94
C ASP A 522 14.85 -6.35 -7.14
N GLY A 523 14.26 -6.64 -8.30
CA GLY A 523 13.88 -7.98 -8.73
C GLY A 523 15.05 -8.89 -9.14
N ILE A 524 16.26 -8.37 -9.41
CA ILE A 524 17.44 -9.20 -9.71
C ILE A 524 17.83 -10.00 -8.47
N ARG A 525 17.80 -9.40 -7.27
CA ARG A 525 18.15 -10.09 -6.03
C ARG A 525 17.40 -11.41 -5.88
N ARG A 526 16.07 -11.39 -6.05
CA ARG A 526 15.24 -12.61 -5.98
C ARG A 526 15.67 -13.64 -7.01
N LYS A 527 15.84 -13.23 -8.28
CA LYS A 527 16.23 -14.14 -9.37
C LYS A 527 17.58 -14.80 -9.14
N VAL A 528 18.53 -14.07 -8.57
CA VAL A 528 19.86 -14.58 -8.20
C VAL A 528 19.72 -15.69 -7.17
N PHE A 529 19.02 -15.44 -6.05
CA PHE A 529 18.85 -16.45 -5.01
C PHE A 529 18.03 -17.65 -5.50
N ASP A 530 16.97 -17.44 -6.27
CA ASP A 530 16.16 -18.53 -6.84
C ASP A 530 17.01 -19.45 -7.75
N GLU A 531 17.92 -18.89 -8.55
CA GLU A 531 18.84 -19.68 -9.40
C GLU A 531 19.82 -20.50 -8.54
N VAL A 532 20.39 -19.91 -7.48
CA VAL A 532 21.36 -20.57 -6.61
C VAL A 532 20.71 -21.70 -5.79
N PHE A 533 19.53 -21.49 -5.22
CA PHE A 533 18.80 -22.55 -4.52
C PHE A 533 18.43 -23.71 -5.46
N GLY A 534 18.11 -23.41 -6.73
CA GLY A 534 17.95 -24.44 -7.75
C GLY A 534 19.19 -25.32 -7.90
N PHE A 535 20.39 -24.75 -7.86
CA PHE A 535 21.64 -25.52 -7.93
C PHE A 535 21.87 -26.39 -6.68
N ILE A 536 21.49 -25.90 -5.50
CA ILE A 536 21.55 -26.66 -4.24
C ILE A 536 20.65 -27.90 -4.33
N ASP A 537 19.40 -27.73 -4.74
CA ASP A 537 18.42 -28.81 -4.86
C ASP A 537 18.91 -29.89 -5.83
N GLU A 538 19.40 -29.48 -7.01
CA GLU A 538 19.94 -30.40 -8.01
C GLU A 538 21.15 -31.18 -7.48
N ARG A 539 22.06 -30.52 -6.75
CA ARG A 539 23.25 -31.15 -6.18
C ARG A 539 22.90 -32.11 -5.05
N ASN A 540 22.01 -31.73 -4.14
CA ASN A 540 21.53 -32.59 -3.06
C ASN A 540 20.82 -33.83 -3.61
N ALA A 541 19.98 -33.67 -4.63
CA ALA A 541 19.33 -34.80 -5.29
C ALA A 541 20.34 -35.74 -5.97
N ALA A 542 21.41 -35.22 -6.57
CA ALA A 542 22.48 -36.02 -7.15
C ALA A 542 23.25 -36.81 -6.09
N LEU A 543 23.72 -36.15 -5.03
CA LEU A 543 24.44 -36.79 -3.91
C LEU A 543 23.57 -37.84 -3.20
N GLY A 544 22.27 -37.58 -3.03
CA GLY A 544 21.34 -38.54 -2.44
C GLY A 544 21.08 -39.79 -3.31
N ARG A 545 21.22 -39.68 -4.64
CA ARG A 545 21.18 -40.85 -5.54
C ARG A 545 22.49 -41.63 -5.49
N GLU A 546 23.62 -40.94 -5.47
CA GLU A 546 24.95 -41.56 -5.34
C GLU A 546 25.06 -42.34 -4.02
N LYS A 547 24.66 -41.74 -2.89
CA LYS A 547 24.69 -42.38 -1.57
C LYS A 547 23.91 -43.70 -1.54
N ARG A 548 22.66 -43.68 -2.03
CA ARG A 548 21.79 -44.87 -2.07
C ARG A 548 22.41 -46.00 -2.89
N LYS A 549 22.94 -45.67 -4.07
CA LYS A 549 23.60 -46.64 -4.93
C LYS A 549 24.82 -47.26 -4.25
N THR A 550 25.69 -46.46 -3.64
CA THR A 550 26.88 -46.97 -2.94
C THR A 550 26.51 -47.83 -1.73
N GLU A 551 25.44 -47.50 -0.99
CA GLU A 551 24.93 -48.33 0.11
C GLU A 551 24.44 -49.70 -0.38
N GLU A 552 23.70 -49.74 -1.49
CA GLU A 552 23.25 -50.98 -2.14
C GLU A 552 24.45 -51.84 -2.58
N ASP A 553 25.47 -51.24 -3.21
CA ASP A 553 26.69 -51.92 -3.67
C ASP A 553 27.48 -52.52 -2.49
N ILE A 554 27.62 -51.80 -1.38
CA ILE A 554 28.24 -52.32 -0.14
C ILE A 554 27.48 -53.52 0.38
N ARG A 555 26.15 -53.43 0.45
CA ARG A 555 25.31 -54.50 1.01
C ARG A 555 25.38 -55.76 0.15
N ALA A 556 25.31 -55.61 -1.17
CA ALA A 556 25.49 -56.70 -2.12
C ALA A 556 26.87 -57.37 -1.97
N ALA A 557 27.94 -56.57 -1.83
CA ALA A 557 29.29 -57.09 -1.64
C ALA A 557 29.48 -57.82 -0.29
N VAL A 558 28.87 -57.32 0.80
CA VAL A 558 28.89 -58.00 2.11
C VAL A 558 28.21 -59.38 2.02
N CYS A 559 27.02 -59.45 1.41
CA CYS A 559 26.29 -60.70 1.26
C CYS A 559 27.03 -61.68 0.33
N ALA A 560 27.72 -61.16 -0.68
CA ALA A 560 28.60 -61.98 -1.51
C ALA A 560 29.75 -62.62 -0.71
N VAL A 561 30.38 -61.88 0.21
CA VAL A 561 31.42 -62.44 1.10
C VAL A 561 30.86 -63.56 1.96
N GLU A 562 29.70 -63.36 2.59
CA GLU A 562 29.05 -64.40 3.40
C GLU A 562 28.78 -65.66 2.57
N THR A 563 28.23 -65.49 1.36
CA THR A 563 27.93 -66.60 0.44
C THR A 563 29.20 -67.38 0.09
N LEU A 564 30.28 -66.68 -0.27
CA LEU A 564 31.56 -67.31 -0.60
C LEU A 564 32.13 -68.09 0.60
N GLN A 565 31.98 -67.57 1.82
CA GLN A 565 32.41 -68.26 3.05
C GLN A 565 31.58 -69.52 3.33
N ASP A 566 30.28 -69.48 3.07
CA ASP A 566 29.40 -70.64 3.19
C ASP A 566 29.73 -71.70 2.13
N THR A 567 30.05 -71.29 0.89
CA THR A 567 30.53 -72.22 -0.14
C THR A 567 31.87 -72.86 0.26
N ILE A 568 32.80 -72.12 0.88
CA ILE A 568 34.06 -72.70 1.39
C ILE A 568 33.76 -73.78 2.45
N ARG A 569 32.75 -73.56 3.31
CA ARG A 569 32.29 -74.57 4.27
C ARG A 569 31.69 -75.79 3.57
N GLU A 570 30.81 -75.60 2.59
CA GLU A 570 30.22 -76.70 1.82
C GLU A 570 31.26 -77.50 1.01
N VAL A 571 32.22 -76.82 0.38
CA VAL A 571 33.37 -77.45 -0.30
C VAL A 571 34.21 -78.26 0.69
N ASN A 572 34.24 -77.85 1.96
CA ASN A 572 34.98 -78.55 2.99
C ASN A 572 34.28 -79.81 3.52
N GLU A 573 32.95 -79.81 3.54
CA GLU A 573 32.12 -80.86 4.14
C GLU A 573 31.59 -81.88 3.12
N ALA A 574 31.42 -81.52 1.85
CA ALA A 574 30.74 -82.36 0.84
C ALA A 574 31.68 -83.22 -0.03
N THR A 575 31.20 -84.40 -0.44
CA THR A 575 31.77 -85.18 -1.56
C THR A 575 31.52 -84.45 -2.90
N THR A 576 32.55 -84.37 -3.75
CA THR A 576 32.62 -83.54 -5.00
C THR A 576 31.47 -83.72 -6.01
N THR A 577 30.63 -84.75 -5.86
CA THR A 577 29.54 -85.09 -6.79
C THR A 577 28.21 -84.38 -6.47
N ASP A 578 28.00 -83.83 -5.27
CA ASP A 578 26.71 -83.24 -4.84
C ASP A 578 26.67 -81.70 -4.74
N LEU A 579 27.82 -81.03 -4.86
CA LEU A 579 27.93 -79.57 -4.66
C LEU A 579 27.03 -78.72 -5.60
N PRO A 580 26.94 -78.97 -6.93
CA PRO A 580 26.07 -78.18 -7.80
C PRO A 580 24.56 -78.39 -7.54
N ARG A 581 24.18 -79.54 -6.98
CA ARG A 581 22.80 -79.81 -6.55
C ARG A 581 22.47 -79.03 -5.28
N SER A 582 23.39 -79.02 -4.31
CA SER A 582 23.29 -78.21 -3.09
C SER A 582 23.09 -76.73 -3.42
N LEU A 583 24.02 -76.14 -4.20
CA LEU A 583 23.97 -74.73 -4.57
C LEU A 583 22.67 -74.34 -5.31
N ARG A 584 22.16 -75.21 -6.19
CA ARG A 584 20.88 -74.98 -6.88
C ARG A 584 19.69 -75.01 -5.92
N ALA A 585 19.70 -75.90 -4.93
CA ALA A 585 18.66 -75.95 -3.90
C ALA A 585 18.67 -74.68 -3.04
N THR A 586 19.86 -74.24 -2.59
CA THR A 586 20.04 -73.00 -1.83
C THR A 586 19.62 -71.77 -2.63
N MET A 587 19.96 -71.70 -3.93
CA MET A 587 19.50 -70.63 -4.81
C MET A 587 17.98 -70.60 -4.97
N GLN A 588 17.33 -71.76 -5.08
CA GLN A 588 15.87 -71.85 -5.17
C GLN A 588 15.20 -71.32 -3.89
N GLN A 589 15.79 -71.63 -2.72
CA GLN A 589 15.33 -71.16 -1.42
C GLN A 589 15.50 -69.63 -1.27
N GLU A 590 16.66 -69.09 -1.65
CA GLU A 590 16.89 -67.63 -1.63
C GLU A 590 15.97 -66.90 -2.63
N LYS A 591 15.63 -67.49 -3.78
CA LYS A 591 14.61 -66.94 -4.70
C LYS A 591 13.22 -66.88 -4.06
N GLN A 592 12.81 -67.90 -3.31
CA GLN A 592 11.54 -67.86 -2.56
C GLN A 592 11.56 -66.79 -1.49
N ARG A 593 12.69 -66.66 -0.76
CA ARG A 593 12.87 -65.61 0.25
C ARG A 593 12.84 -64.20 -0.35
N SER A 594 13.43 -64.01 -1.54
CA SER A 594 13.34 -62.75 -2.30
C SER A 594 11.88 -62.39 -2.60
N MET A 595 11.07 -63.36 -3.07
CA MET A 595 9.66 -63.14 -3.35
C MET A 595 8.84 -62.78 -2.09
N GLU A 596 9.08 -63.42 -0.95
CA GLU A 596 8.43 -63.06 0.32
C GLU A 596 8.85 -61.69 0.82
N THR A 597 10.14 -61.37 0.75
CA THR A 597 10.68 -60.07 1.17
C THR A 597 10.16 -58.94 0.27
N ALA A 598 9.99 -59.21 -1.03
CA ALA A 598 9.38 -58.27 -1.97
C ALA A 598 7.88 -58.03 -1.69
N ARG A 599 7.15 -59.05 -1.21
CA ARG A 599 5.76 -58.85 -0.75
C ARG A 599 5.70 -57.99 0.50
N ARG A 600 6.55 -58.25 1.49
CA ARG A 600 6.67 -57.40 2.69
C ARG A 600 7.03 -55.97 2.33
N LYS A 601 7.94 -55.77 1.37
CA LYS A 601 8.27 -54.45 0.83
C LYS A 601 7.03 -53.76 0.27
N PHE A 602 6.25 -54.45 -0.57
CA PHE A 602 5.04 -53.88 -1.15
C PHE A 602 4.05 -53.41 -0.08
N GLU A 603 3.83 -54.19 0.98
CA GLU A 603 2.95 -53.82 2.09
C GLU A 603 3.46 -52.60 2.87
N VAL A 604 4.76 -52.52 3.15
CA VAL A 604 5.36 -51.35 3.83
C VAL A 604 5.33 -50.12 2.92
N ASP A 605 5.67 -50.27 1.64
CA ASP A 605 5.62 -49.20 0.63
C ASP A 605 4.21 -48.61 0.49
N ASP A 606 3.16 -49.44 0.56
CA ASP A 606 1.77 -49.00 0.48
C ASP A 606 1.37 -48.19 1.73
N ARG A 607 1.76 -48.66 2.93
CA ARG A 607 1.53 -47.93 4.18
C ARG A 607 2.26 -46.60 4.25
N VAL A 608 3.54 -46.57 3.83
CA VAL A 608 4.32 -45.32 3.76
C VAL A 608 3.65 -44.36 2.80
N ARG A 609 3.22 -44.83 1.62
CA ARG A 609 2.52 -44.01 0.63
C ARG A 609 1.22 -43.42 1.16
N ASP A 610 0.41 -44.19 1.86
CA ASP A 610 -0.84 -43.71 2.45
C ASP A 610 -0.60 -42.58 3.46
N LEU A 611 0.41 -42.73 4.33
CA LEU A 611 0.81 -41.70 5.29
C LEU A 611 1.43 -40.48 4.60
N GLU A 612 2.23 -40.66 3.55
CA GLU A 612 2.78 -39.55 2.76
C GLU A 612 1.67 -38.74 2.08
N VAL A 613 0.65 -39.41 1.53
CA VAL A 613 -0.54 -38.77 0.96
C VAL A 613 -1.31 -38.00 2.04
N GLN A 614 -1.43 -38.57 3.24
CA GLN A 614 -2.05 -37.87 4.37
C GLN A 614 -1.26 -36.63 4.79
N ARG A 615 0.08 -36.74 4.91
CA ARG A 615 0.97 -35.61 5.19
C ARG A 615 0.81 -34.52 4.15
N GLU A 616 0.83 -34.87 2.87
CA GLU A 616 0.67 -33.90 1.79
C GLU A 616 -0.68 -33.18 1.85
N ARG A 617 -1.77 -33.90 2.16
CA ARG A 617 -3.09 -33.29 2.36
C ARG A 617 -3.11 -32.31 3.52
N PHE A 618 -2.43 -32.60 4.64
CA PHE A 618 -2.31 -31.66 5.75
C PHE A 618 -1.52 -30.41 5.36
N VAL A 619 -0.42 -30.57 4.61
CA VAL A 619 0.35 -29.42 4.08
C VAL A 619 -0.53 -28.57 3.17
N GLN A 620 -1.24 -29.18 2.21
CA GLN A 620 -2.17 -28.46 1.32
C GLN A 620 -3.29 -27.76 2.10
N PHE A 621 -3.83 -28.40 3.14
CA PHE A 621 -4.85 -27.80 4.01
C PHE A 621 -4.30 -26.61 4.80
N LYS A 622 -3.07 -26.71 5.34
CA LYS A 622 -2.37 -25.60 6.00
C LYS A 622 -2.21 -24.41 5.05
N THR A 623 -1.76 -24.65 3.82
CA THR A 623 -1.62 -23.63 2.78
C THR A 623 -2.96 -23.00 2.42
N TYR A 624 -4.03 -23.79 2.36
CA TYR A 624 -5.39 -23.28 2.13
C TYR A 624 -5.87 -22.38 3.27
N LEU A 625 -5.66 -22.78 4.54
CA LEU A 625 -6.00 -21.95 5.71
C LEU A 625 -5.25 -20.63 5.70
N ALA A 626 -3.94 -20.67 5.45
CA ALA A 626 -3.11 -19.48 5.36
C ALA A 626 -3.60 -18.53 4.26
N ASN A 627 -3.84 -19.02 3.04
CA ASN A 627 -4.32 -18.19 1.93
C ASN A 627 -5.71 -17.58 2.17
N THR A 628 -6.62 -18.35 2.77
CA THR A 628 -7.95 -17.84 3.14
C THR A 628 -7.86 -16.66 4.11
N LYS A 629 -6.94 -16.75 5.08
CA LYS A 629 -6.75 -15.69 6.08
C LYS A 629 -5.93 -14.52 5.51
N ILE A 630 -5.03 -14.76 4.57
CA ILE A 630 -4.35 -13.72 3.79
C ILE A 630 -5.35 -12.90 2.98
N GLU A 631 -6.30 -13.55 2.32
CA GLU A 631 -7.36 -12.88 1.58
C GLU A 631 -8.27 -12.06 2.52
N ALA A 632 -8.63 -12.64 3.67
CA ALA A 632 -9.38 -11.92 4.71
C ALA A 632 -8.61 -10.70 5.25
N LEU A 633 -7.30 -10.83 5.50
CA LEU A 633 -6.42 -9.74 5.92
C LEU A 633 -6.42 -8.63 4.86
N SER A 634 -6.20 -8.99 3.59
CA SER A 634 -6.24 -8.06 2.46
C SER A 634 -7.55 -7.28 2.39
N ARG A 635 -8.68 -7.99 2.50
CA ARG A 635 -10.01 -7.37 2.48
C ARG A 635 -10.21 -6.41 3.65
N ILE A 636 -9.96 -6.86 4.87
CA ILE A 636 -10.17 -6.07 6.09
C ILE A 636 -9.25 -4.85 6.13
N THR A 637 -7.96 -5.00 5.76
CA THR A 637 -7.03 -3.87 5.69
C THR A 637 -7.52 -2.82 4.69
N ASN A 638 -8.02 -3.24 3.53
CA ASN A 638 -8.57 -2.32 2.54
C ASN A 638 -9.87 -1.65 3.01
N GLU A 639 -10.73 -2.35 3.75
CA GLU A 639 -11.92 -1.75 4.39
C GLU A 639 -11.51 -0.59 5.32
N PHE A 640 -10.46 -0.77 6.13
CA PHE A 640 -9.93 0.29 6.99
C PHE A 640 -9.27 1.43 6.20
N LEU A 641 -8.50 1.12 5.15
CA LEU A 641 -7.88 2.12 4.29
C LEU A 641 -8.93 3.02 3.60
N ILE A 642 -10.07 2.44 3.19
CA ILE A 642 -11.21 3.20 2.68
C ILE A 642 -11.78 4.11 3.76
N ALA A 643 -11.98 3.59 4.98
CA ALA A 643 -12.59 4.33 6.09
C ALA A 643 -11.76 5.55 6.51
N ILE A 644 -10.43 5.48 6.48
CA ILE A 644 -9.53 6.60 6.79
C ILE A 644 -9.30 7.56 5.60
N GLY A 645 -10.02 7.38 4.49
CA GLY A 645 -9.93 8.24 3.31
C GLY A 645 -8.65 8.04 2.47
N SER A 646 -7.99 6.89 2.58
CA SER A 646 -6.79 6.60 1.78
C SER A 646 -7.14 6.14 0.36
N ASP A 647 -6.37 6.61 -0.61
CA ASP A 647 -6.34 6.18 -2.01
C ASP A 647 -5.51 4.89 -2.23
N ILE A 648 -4.81 4.43 -1.19
CA ILE A 648 -3.93 3.26 -1.23
C ILE A 648 -4.74 2.00 -0.95
N ARG A 649 -4.46 0.94 -1.70
CA ARG A 649 -4.94 -0.42 -1.44
C ARG A 649 -3.76 -1.37 -1.35
N ILE A 650 -3.91 -2.41 -0.56
CA ILE A 650 -2.90 -3.46 -0.39
C ILE A 650 -3.45 -4.75 -0.97
N ARG A 651 -2.59 -5.51 -1.65
CA ARG A 651 -2.85 -6.89 -2.01
C ARG A 651 -1.78 -7.76 -1.37
N PHE A 652 -2.23 -8.69 -0.54
CA PHE A 652 -1.42 -9.77 -0.01
C PHE A 652 -1.62 -11.02 -0.87
N ASP A 653 -0.53 -11.59 -1.35
CA ASP A 653 -0.52 -12.81 -2.14
C ASP A 653 0.29 -13.86 -1.38
N GLY A 654 -0.29 -15.03 -1.06
CA GLY A 654 0.38 -16.09 -0.30
C GLY A 654 1.31 -16.99 -1.13
N TYR A 655 1.38 -16.76 -2.43
CA TYR A 655 2.28 -17.44 -3.34
C TYR A 655 2.84 -16.48 -4.37
N THR A 656 4.05 -16.77 -4.83
CA THR A 656 4.67 -16.08 -5.96
C THR A 656 4.87 -17.06 -7.10
N VAL A 657 4.42 -16.68 -8.30
CA VAL A 657 4.66 -17.45 -9.52
C VAL A 657 6.01 -17.02 -10.08
N LEU A 658 6.96 -17.94 -10.11
CA LEU A 658 8.28 -17.73 -10.71
C LEU A 658 8.14 -17.60 -12.23
N LYS A 659 9.14 -17.00 -12.89
CA LYS A 659 9.21 -16.95 -14.37
C LYS A 659 9.24 -18.33 -15.03
N SER A 660 9.63 -19.36 -14.27
CA SER A 660 9.61 -20.77 -14.67
C SER A 660 8.20 -21.39 -14.62
N GLY A 661 7.19 -20.66 -14.13
CA GLY A 661 5.85 -21.18 -13.86
C GLY A 661 5.74 -21.98 -12.55
N LYS A 662 6.85 -22.23 -11.84
CA LYS A 662 6.81 -22.85 -10.51
C LYS A 662 6.20 -21.88 -9.50
N VAL A 663 5.26 -22.38 -8.70
CA VAL A 663 4.64 -21.64 -7.61
C VAL A 663 5.48 -21.84 -6.35
N ARG A 664 6.01 -20.76 -5.78
CA ARG A 664 6.71 -20.76 -4.48
C ARG A 664 5.77 -20.17 -3.44
N GLU A 665 5.57 -20.87 -2.33
CA GLU A 665 4.88 -20.31 -1.16
C GLU A 665 5.73 -19.19 -0.57
N LYS A 666 5.27 -17.96 -0.78
CA LYS A 666 5.94 -16.74 -0.34
C LYS A 666 4.86 -15.68 -0.20
N ILE A 667 4.86 -15.00 0.94
CA ILE A 667 3.92 -13.93 1.20
C ILE A 667 4.49 -12.66 0.56
N SER A 668 3.92 -12.29 -0.59
CA SER A 668 4.24 -11.04 -1.25
C SER A 668 3.17 -10.00 -0.99
N ILE A 669 3.62 -8.76 -0.83
CA ILE A 669 2.77 -7.60 -0.56
C ILE A 669 2.96 -6.67 -1.75
N SER A 670 1.86 -6.36 -2.43
CA SER A 670 1.82 -5.41 -3.54
C SER A 670 0.87 -4.28 -3.20
N LEU A 671 1.21 -3.08 -3.65
CA LEU A 671 0.55 -1.85 -3.25
C LEU A 671 -0.08 -1.23 -4.48
N LEU A 672 -1.35 -0.88 -4.40
CA LEU A 672 -2.17 -0.46 -5.52
C LEU A 672 -2.68 0.96 -5.25
N ARG A 673 -2.45 1.89 -6.19
CA ARG A 673 -3.07 3.21 -6.22
C ARG A 673 -3.87 3.32 -7.51
N ASP A 674 -5.17 3.56 -7.40
CA ASP A 674 -6.10 3.57 -8.56
C ASP A 674 -6.00 2.30 -9.44
N GLY A 675 -5.68 1.16 -8.83
CA GLY A 675 -5.50 -0.12 -9.52
C GLY A 675 -4.13 -0.34 -10.18
N VAL A 676 -3.19 0.62 -10.03
CA VAL A 676 -1.81 0.52 -10.54
C VAL A 676 -0.87 0.09 -9.44
N ASP A 677 -0.04 -0.93 -9.72
CA ASP A 677 0.99 -1.42 -8.79
C ASP A 677 2.09 -0.36 -8.63
N CYS A 678 2.25 0.13 -7.40
CA CYS A 678 3.21 1.18 -7.04
C CYS A 678 4.56 0.63 -6.56
N GLY A 679 4.72 -0.69 -6.51
CA GLY A 679 5.94 -1.35 -6.06
C GLY A 679 6.01 -1.56 -4.53
N SER A 680 7.22 -1.60 -3.99
CA SER A 680 7.48 -1.99 -2.60
C SER A 680 7.07 -0.94 -1.57
N PHE A 681 6.76 -1.41 -0.36
CA PHE A 681 6.37 -0.59 0.79
C PHE A 681 7.35 0.55 1.13
N GLY A 682 8.66 0.35 0.91
CA GLY A 682 9.69 1.35 1.18
C GLY A 682 9.62 2.62 0.31
N LYS A 683 8.76 2.68 -0.73
CA LYS A 683 8.58 3.87 -1.58
C LYS A 683 7.63 4.92 -0.99
N PHE A 684 6.89 4.59 0.07
CA PHE A 684 5.90 5.49 0.66
C PHE A 684 6.52 6.61 1.48
N SER A 685 5.83 7.76 1.53
CA SER A 685 6.13 8.76 2.57
C SER A 685 5.85 8.18 3.95
N ALA A 686 6.55 8.68 4.97
CA ALA A 686 6.39 8.19 6.34
C ALA A 686 4.93 8.29 6.84
N GLY A 687 4.17 9.31 6.42
CA GLY A 687 2.76 9.45 6.75
C GLY A 687 1.86 8.42 6.06
N GLU A 688 2.10 8.10 4.78
CA GLU A 688 1.34 7.06 4.08
C GLU A 688 1.63 5.66 4.63
N ALA A 689 2.90 5.38 4.91
CA ALA A 689 3.33 4.14 5.57
C ALA A 689 2.63 3.97 6.93
N ALA A 690 2.53 5.03 7.72
CA ALA A 690 1.83 5.00 8.99
C ALA A 690 0.32 4.68 8.85
N ARG A 691 -0.37 5.21 7.82
CA ARG A 691 -1.79 4.87 7.58
C ARG A 691 -1.98 3.39 7.25
N VAL A 692 -1.12 2.90 6.37
CA VAL A 692 -1.13 1.52 5.90
C VAL A 692 -0.79 0.54 7.03
N ASN A 693 0.17 0.90 7.88
CA ASN A 693 0.51 0.14 9.08
C ASN A 693 -0.67 0.08 10.05
N LEU A 694 -1.28 1.22 10.36
CA LEU A 694 -2.45 1.27 11.25
C LEU A 694 -3.61 0.40 10.74
N ALA A 695 -3.93 0.49 9.44
CA ALA A 695 -4.97 -0.34 8.84
C ALA A 695 -4.64 -1.83 8.92
N THR A 696 -3.37 -2.20 8.76
CA THR A 696 -2.90 -3.60 8.86
C THR A 696 -2.98 -4.10 10.30
N ILE A 697 -2.57 -3.30 11.28
CA ILE A 697 -2.71 -3.59 12.72
C ILE A 697 -4.17 -3.87 13.08
N LEU A 698 -5.09 -2.98 12.68
CA LEU A 698 -6.51 -3.12 12.96
C LEU A 698 -7.09 -4.39 12.32
N ALA A 699 -6.62 -4.73 11.11
CA ALA A 699 -7.02 -5.94 10.43
C ALA A 699 -6.52 -7.20 11.15
N MET A 700 -5.26 -7.20 11.60
CA MET A 700 -4.68 -8.29 12.38
C MET A 700 -5.41 -8.46 13.72
N GLN A 701 -5.68 -7.38 14.44
CA GLN A 701 -6.44 -7.40 15.70
C GLN A 701 -7.84 -8.00 15.48
N LYS A 702 -8.55 -7.57 14.43
CA LYS A 702 -9.87 -8.09 14.08
C LYS A 702 -9.82 -9.59 13.75
N LEU A 703 -8.77 -10.05 13.06
CA LEU A 703 -8.58 -11.47 12.77
C LEU A 703 -8.27 -12.27 14.04
N VAL A 704 -7.40 -11.79 14.93
CA VAL A 704 -7.08 -12.45 16.21
C VAL A 704 -8.35 -12.59 17.06
N ASN A 705 -9.10 -11.50 17.25
CA ASN A 705 -10.36 -11.55 17.99
C ASN A 705 -11.41 -12.46 17.34
N ALA A 706 -11.46 -12.54 16.01
CA ALA A 706 -12.38 -13.44 15.29
C ALA A 706 -12.02 -14.93 15.40
N ASN A 707 -10.79 -15.27 15.78
CA ASN A 707 -10.36 -16.64 16.01
C ASN A 707 -10.43 -17.08 17.48
N CYS A 708 -10.71 -16.14 18.40
CA CYS A 708 -10.90 -16.44 19.80
C CYS A 708 -12.16 -17.29 20.01
N ASP A 709 -12.15 -18.18 21.01
CA ASP A 709 -13.35 -18.92 21.42
C ASP A 709 -14.48 -17.95 21.83
N ASP A 710 -15.73 -18.43 21.77
CA ASP A 710 -16.90 -17.65 22.15
C ASP A 710 -16.73 -17.04 23.55
N GLY A 711 -16.93 -15.72 23.63
CA GLY A 711 -16.77 -14.95 24.86
C GLY A 711 -15.35 -14.47 25.16
N LYS A 712 -14.30 -15.00 24.51
CA LYS A 712 -12.92 -14.49 24.65
C LYS A 712 -12.69 -13.25 23.74
N GLY A 713 -11.44 -12.84 23.57
CA GLY A 713 -11.01 -11.65 22.82
C GLY A 713 -10.86 -10.40 23.69
N LEU A 714 -10.12 -9.41 23.19
CA LEU A 714 -9.81 -8.16 23.89
C LEU A 714 -10.23 -6.95 23.04
N ASP A 715 -11.03 -6.05 23.62
CA ASP A 715 -11.37 -4.75 23.04
C ASP A 715 -10.51 -3.65 23.69
N LEU A 716 -9.27 -3.57 23.22
CA LEU A 716 -8.31 -2.56 23.62
C LEU A 716 -7.26 -2.39 22.51
N LEU A 717 -6.96 -1.16 22.11
CA LEU A 717 -5.82 -0.84 21.26
C LEU A 717 -5.02 0.29 21.89
N VAL A 718 -3.73 0.09 22.10
CA VAL A 718 -2.82 1.07 22.68
C VAL A 718 -1.75 1.41 21.66
N LEU A 719 -1.64 2.68 21.32
CA LEU A 719 -0.72 3.22 20.32
C LEU A 719 0.23 4.21 20.99
N ASP A 720 1.49 3.81 21.21
CA ASP A 720 2.53 4.61 21.85
C ASP A 720 3.54 5.10 20.80
N GLU A 721 3.37 6.36 20.37
CA GLU A 721 4.28 7.06 19.46
C GLU A 721 4.41 6.46 18.05
N ILE A 722 3.42 5.70 17.59
CA ILE A 722 3.48 5.05 16.26
C ILE A 722 2.95 5.93 15.11
N LEU A 723 2.24 7.02 15.40
CA LEU A 723 1.60 7.90 14.41
C LEU A 723 2.32 9.26 14.23
N GLU A 724 3.55 9.42 14.72
CA GLU A 724 4.31 10.69 14.70
C GLU A 724 4.53 11.28 13.31
N ALA A 725 4.57 10.44 12.27
CA ALA A 725 4.85 10.85 10.90
C ALA A 725 3.63 11.35 10.11
N VAL A 726 2.44 11.35 10.72
CA VAL A 726 1.17 11.74 10.09
C VAL A 726 0.89 13.21 10.38
N ASP A 727 0.34 13.92 9.39
CA ASP A 727 -0.09 15.31 9.51
C ASP A 727 -1.40 15.46 10.30
N GLU A 728 -1.74 16.67 10.72
CA GLU A 728 -2.92 16.95 11.55
C GLU A 728 -4.23 16.46 10.92
N ALA A 729 -4.40 16.70 9.62
CA ALA A 729 -5.58 16.27 8.86
C ALA A 729 -5.67 14.74 8.76
N GLY A 730 -4.53 14.07 8.56
CA GLY A 730 -4.44 12.62 8.55
C GLY A 730 -4.77 12.01 9.92
N LEU A 731 -4.25 12.59 11.01
CA LEU A 731 -4.54 12.15 12.38
C LEU A 731 -6.03 12.31 12.71
N ALA A 732 -6.64 13.44 12.37
CA ALA A 732 -8.07 13.66 12.57
C ALA A 732 -8.92 12.60 11.86
N SER A 733 -8.62 12.32 10.58
CA SER A 733 -9.32 11.31 9.79
C SER A 733 -9.15 9.89 10.37
N MET A 734 -7.95 9.57 10.88
CA MET A 734 -7.69 8.30 11.54
C MET A 734 -8.49 8.15 12.83
N PHE A 735 -8.54 9.18 13.68
CA PHE A 735 -9.27 9.12 14.94
C PHE A 735 -10.79 9.07 14.73
N GLU A 736 -11.32 9.75 13.71
CA GLU A 736 -12.72 9.60 13.31
C GLU A 736 -13.03 8.18 12.87
N ALA A 737 -12.18 7.58 12.04
CA ALA A 737 -12.34 6.19 11.63
C ALA A 737 -12.26 5.22 12.83
N LEU A 738 -11.28 5.38 13.72
CA LEU A 738 -11.14 4.56 14.93
C LEU A 738 -12.37 4.68 15.85
N ASN A 739 -12.91 5.89 16.01
CA ASN A 739 -14.16 6.10 16.76
C ASN A 739 -15.35 5.42 16.09
N ALA A 740 -15.45 5.45 14.76
CA ALA A 740 -16.52 4.78 14.03
C ALA A 740 -16.50 3.25 14.18
N LEU A 741 -15.34 2.66 14.50
CA LEU A 741 -15.21 1.23 14.79
C LEU A 741 -15.76 0.85 16.16
N GLY A 742 -15.92 1.81 17.07
CA GLY A 742 -16.48 1.58 18.41
C GLY A 742 -15.60 0.72 19.31
N GLY A 743 -14.30 0.63 19.04
CA GLY A 743 -13.32 -0.03 19.91
C GLY A 743 -12.70 0.94 20.92
N THR A 744 -12.16 0.42 22.02
CA THR A 744 -11.49 1.24 23.04
C THR A 744 -10.02 1.46 22.68
N VAL A 745 -9.65 2.69 22.29
CA VAL A 745 -8.30 3.01 21.81
C VAL A 745 -7.62 4.05 22.69
N LEU A 746 -6.35 3.85 23.06
CA LEU A 746 -5.51 4.82 23.76
C LEU A 746 -4.34 5.22 22.86
N VAL A 747 -4.15 6.51 22.61
CA VAL A 747 -3.09 7.00 21.71
C VAL A 747 -2.24 8.04 22.40
N VAL A 748 -0.93 7.81 22.42
CA VAL A 748 0.11 8.78 22.80
C VAL A 748 0.75 9.30 21.51
N SER A 749 0.63 10.62 21.27
CA SER A 749 1.23 11.29 20.10
C SER A 749 1.98 12.56 20.51
N HIS A 750 2.99 12.95 19.74
CA HIS A 750 3.74 14.19 19.89
C HIS A 750 3.28 15.23 18.86
N GLY A 751 2.23 15.99 19.21
CA GLY A 751 1.85 17.21 18.48
C GLY A 751 0.95 17.03 17.26
N ASN A 752 0.25 18.13 16.92
CA ASN A 752 -0.70 18.31 15.82
C ASN A 752 -2.02 17.53 15.90
N VAL A 753 -2.71 17.61 17.04
CA VAL A 753 -4.14 17.31 17.08
C VAL A 753 -4.87 18.51 17.64
N ALA A 754 -5.91 18.94 16.93
CA ALA A 754 -6.73 20.09 17.28
C ALA A 754 -7.12 20.06 18.77
N GLU A 755 -6.92 21.20 19.47
CA GLU A 755 -7.34 21.41 20.86
C GLU A 755 -8.82 21.06 21.13
N GLY A 756 -9.62 20.91 20.07
CA GLY A 756 -11.03 20.55 20.08
C GLY A 756 -11.38 19.05 20.01
N TYR A 757 -10.43 18.11 20.09
CA TYR A 757 -10.78 16.68 20.14
C TYR A 757 -11.51 16.32 21.46
N PRO A 758 -12.67 15.64 21.41
CA PRO A 758 -13.55 15.49 22.57
C PRO A 758 -13.04 14.52 23.64
N HIS A 759 -12.31 13.48 23.26
CA HIS A 759 -11.85 12.42 24.18
C HIS A 759 -10.35 12.59 24.46
N LYS A 760 -10.03 13.43 25.46
CA LYS A 760 -8.65 13.73 25.85
C LYS A 760 -8.37 13.39 27.30
N LEU A 761 -7.16 12.91 27.56
CA LEU A 761 -6.61 12.65 28.88
C LEU A 761 -5.32 13.46 29.02
N VAL A 762 -5.21 14.28 30.06
CA VAL A 762 -3.99 15.07 30.32
C VAL A 762 -3.30 14.52 31.56
N ILE A 763 -2.03 14.14 31.42
CA ILE A 763 -1.17 13.75 32.54
C ILE A 763 -0.28 14.94 32.88
N THR A 764 -0.47 15.50 34.06
CA THR A 764 0.32 16.62 34.56
C THR A 764 1.38 16.12 35.53
N LYS A 765 2.62 16.57 35.37
CA LYS A 765 3.69 16.34 36.32
C LYS A 765 4.10 17.65 37.00
N GLU A 766 4.05 17.65 38.32
CA GLU A 766 4.39 18.79 39.16
C GLU A 766 5.06 18.31 40.46
N HIS A 767 6.16 18.95 40.83
CA HIS A 767 7.00 18.60 41.98
C HIS A 767 7.51 17.15 41.99
N GLY A 768 7.82 16.60 40.80
CA GLY A 768 8.31 15.24 40.64
C GLY A 768 7.22 14.17 40.65
N GLU A 769 5.95 14.53 40.86
CA GLU A 769 4.81 13.61 40.89
C GLU A 769 3.91 13.78 39.66
N SER A 770 3.56 12.66 39.02
CA SER A 770 2.59 12.63 37.92
C SER A 770 1.17 12.39 38.45
N ARG A 771 0.19 13.07 37.84
CA ARG A 771 -1.24 12.97 38.14
C ARG A 771 -2.05 13.02 36.85
N ILE A 772 -3.18 12.33 36.83
CA ILE A 772 -4.17 12.48 35.76
C ILE A 772 -5.05 13.68 36.11
N GLY A 773 -5.17 14.65 35.21
CA GLY A 773 -6.12 15.75 35.33
C GLY A 773 -7.56 15.29 35.11
N GLU A 774 -8.52 15.94 35.79
CA GLU A 774 -9.96 15.72 35.59
C GLU A 774 -10.43 15.99 34.15
#